data_AF-A0A957CJS0-F1
#
_entry.id   AF-A0A957CJS0-F1
#
_cell.length_a   1.000
_cell.length_b   1.000
_cell.length_c   1.000
_cell.angle_alpha   90.00
_cell.angle_beta   90.00
_cell.angle_gamma   90.00
#
_symmetry.space_group_name_H-M   'P 1'
#
loop_
_entity.id
_entity.type
_entity.pdbx_description
1 polymer ?
#
loop_
_entity_poly.entity_id
_entity_poly.type
_entity_poly.pdbx_seq_one_letter_code
_entity_poly.pdbx_strand_id
1 'polypeptide(L)'
;MSTTYVAVDVETTGLDAGKDTIIEVAAITFQNADILDEFSSLVNPQRDVPPFITQLTGITQAMVDDAPSMFTLRSRLRSIIGDHVLVGHNIGFDAAFLQEERLGIGNHRVDTVTLASILYPEAGRFNLESLVRFLGLPNPGGEQSHRALDDAEQTVELFLALKEKALTLDFDILNEIVQSGRFLGWRETIFFEDVLTLKAKQAFDGDKPPKRGGRLARLYQPTRPKGQLLAPKESPDPLDVDIVSSMIRPGGNFDHAFPDFEYRPQQVQMLEIVATSFNDGSHLMVEAGTGTGKSVAYLLPAAFWAHENGRRVVISTNTINLQDQLINKDIPELQRLLPFELRAAVRKGRSNYLCTRLFQQMRHSGPGSADEMVLYARILQWLPTTENGDVAELTLRTPGERIAWSRLNGENATCTSDQCAAENCPLHIAKRRAELAHLVVVNHSLLLADVARNNLVLPEFVDLIVDEAHHLESAVTDGLSFRADRRFLEAILDEVTSPRSGLIADMQKRVGASISPEAKSKLDTVVNGMRKEAQYAAERLDEFFMTLSYFFADKINRRSQFSQQIRITPAVRSQPDYDELELSWDNLSKNLHGIADGFHKLSKGLGELVDDIEGVEELVLSLMSNGRSLEETRANLDHTILEPQADMIYWVDIFKDRISLHAAPLHVGPLVEEHIFGAKETVILTSATMRTAGPDAREEANFTYIRDRLHAFDVDDMAVGSPFDYKNNTLLYLVSDMPEPNQPGYQ
;
A
#
# COMPACT_ATOMS: atom_id res chain seq x y z
N MET A 1 11.93 -24.31 31.97
CA MET A 1 11.32 -23.40 32.96
C MET A 1 10.35 -22.51 32.21
N SER A 2 9.25 -22.08 32.83
CA SER A 2 8.34 -21.08 32.25
C SER A 2 9.01 -19.71 32.28
N THR A 3 8.94 -18.98 31.18
CA THR A 3 9.45 -17.61 31.09
C THR A 3 8.57 -16.68 31.91
N THR A 4 9.20 -15.82 32.70
CA THR A 4 8.52 -14.77 33.46
C THR A 4 8.59 -13.46 32.67
N TYR A 5 7.45 -12.81 32.55
CA TYR A 5 7.26 -11.56 31.84
C TYR A 5 6.93 -10.44 32.81
N VAL A 6 7.29 -9.21 32.46
CA VAL A 6 6.91 -8.01 33.20
C VAL A 6 6.28 -7.04 32.19
N ALA A 7 4.98 -6.85 32.26
CA ALA A 7 4.29 -5.80 31.50
C ALA A 7 4.62 -4.46 32.16
N VAL A 8 5.13 -3.51 31.39
CA VAL A 8 5.54 -2.19 31.89
C VAL A 8 4.94 -1.11 31.01
N ASP A 9 4.45 -0.07 31.67
CA ASP A 9 3.93 1.14 31.05
C ASP A 9 4.36 2.35 31.87
N VAL A 10 4.66 3.47 31.19
CA VAL A 10 5.03 4.74 31.84
C VAL A 10 4.28 5.92 31.23
N GLU A 11 3.78 6.79 32.10
CA GLU A 11 3.32 8.12 31.70
C GLU A 11 4.42 9.14 31.93
N THR A 12 4.53 10.12 31.04
CA THR A 12 5.68 11.03 30.99
C THR A 12 5.28 12.48 30.76
N THR A 13 6.20 13.43 31.01
CA THR A 13 5.98 14.85 30.71
C THR A 13 6.04 15.18 29.21
N GLY A 14 6.37 14.21 28.36
CA GLY A 14 6.57 14.39 26.91
C GLY A 14 7.19 13.15 26.25
N LEU A 15 7.56 13.25 24.98
CA LEU A 15 7.92 12.09 24.15
C LEU A 15 9.42 11.78 24.08
N ASP A 16 10.30 12.68 24.55
CA ASP A 16 11.75 12.57 24.40
C ASP A 16 12.39 12.14 25.72
N ALA A 17 12.77 10.88 25.86
CA ALA A 17 13.38 10.35 27.09
C ALA A 17 14.65 11.10 27.54
N GLY A 18 15.35 11.80 26.64
CA GLY A 18 16.52 12.59 27.02
C GLY A 18 16.18 13.98 27.57
N LYS A 19 14.94 14.44 27.41
CA LYS A 19 14.47 15.76 27.86
C LYS A 19 13.34 15.68 28.86
N ASP A 20 12.44 14.72 28.72
CA ASP A 20 11.23 14.50 29.49
C ASP A 20 11.45 13.49 30.62
N THR A 21 10.51 13.41 31.56
CA THR A 21 10.61 12.54 32.75
C THR A 21 9.32 11.79 33.01
N ILE A 22 9.43 10.65 33.71
CA ILE A 22 8.30 9.82 34.13
C ILE A 22 7.47 10.54 35.21
N ILE A 23 6.14 10.49 35.08
CA ILE A 23 5.14 10.99 36.04
C ILE A 23 4.29 9.86 36.64
N GLU A 24 4.22 8.71 35.99
CA GLU A 24 3.62 7.48 36.53
C GLU A 24 4.34 6.27 35.95
N VAL A 25 4.49 5.21 36.72
CA VAL A 25 5.04 3.93 36.26
C VAL A 25 4.23 2.78 36.82
N ALA A 26 3.93 1.81 35.96
CA ALA A 26 3.33 0.54 36.34
C ALA A 26 4.18 -0.64 35.84
N ALA A 27 4.23 -1.70 36.64
CA ALA A 27 4.91 -2.95 36.32
C ALA A 27 4.13 -4.13 36.89
N ILE A 28 3.71 -5.04 36.01
CA ILE A 28 2.96 -6.26 36.38
C ILE A 28 3.81 -7.47 35.99
N THR A 29 4.25 -8.23 36.99
CA THR A 29 5.01 -9.45 36.78
C THR A 29 4.06 -10.63 36.67
N PHE A 30 4.17 -11.41 35.60
CA PHE A 30 3.27 -12.53 35.36
C PHE A 30 3.99 -13.71 34.72
N GLN A 31 3.42 -14.89 34.91
CA GLN A 31 3.87 -16.12 34.29
C GLN A 31 2.67 -16.93 33.85
N ASN A 32 2.56 -17.20 32.54
CA ASN A 32 1.32 -17.69 31.94
C ASN A 32 0.16 -16.74 32.30
N ALA A 33 -0.96 -17.24 32.84
CA ALA A 33 -2.09 -16.42 33.26
C ALA A 33 -2.01 -15.97 34.74
N ASP A 34 -0.96 -16.36 35.47
CA ASP A 34 -0.83 -16.04 36.90
C ASP A 34 -0.05 -14.73 37.10
N ILE A 35 -0.68 -13.75 37.75
CA ILE A 35 -0.02 -12.53 38.22
C ILE A 35 0.79 -12.86 39.48
N LEU A 36 2.09 -12.56 39.44
CA LEU A 36 3.05 -12.85 40.50
C LEU A 36 3.32 -11.64 41.41
N ASP A 37 3.36 -10.45 40.81
CA ASP A 37 3.58 -9.19 41.52
C ASP A 37 3.00 -8.03 40.70
N GLU A 38 2.57 -6.97 41.38
CA GLU A 38 1.98 -5.77 40.76
C GLU A 38 2.50 -4.52 41.48
N PHE A 39 2.91 -3.54 40.70
CA PHE A 39 3.40 -2.27 41.21
C PHE A 39 2.93 -1.12 40.33
N SER A 40 2.38 -0.09 40.96
CA SER A 40 2.16 1.21 40.33
C SER A 40 2.53 2.34 41.30
N SER A 41 2.98 3.46 40.75
CA SER A 41 3.24 4.67 41.52
C SER A 41 3.21 5.89 40.63
N LEU A 42 2.59 6.97 41.13
CA LEU A 42 2.89 8.32 40.66
C LEU A 42 4.35 8.66 41.02
N VAL A 43 4.92 9.56 40.23
CA VAL A 43 6.32 9.96 40.29
C VAL A 43 6.39 11.47 40.28
N ASN A 44 7.13 12.07 41.22
CA ASN A 44 7.43 13.49 41.14
C ASN A 44 8.51 13.72 40.07
N PRO A 45 8.20 14.41 38.94
CA PRO A 45 9.12 14.61 37.83
C PRO A 45 10.13 15.75 38.07
N GLN A 46 10.04 16.43 39.24
CA GLN A 46 10.82 17.61 39.62
C GLN A 46 10.73 18.77 38.63
N ARG A 47 9.57 18.88 37.96
CA ARG A 47 9.24 19.89 36.96
C ARG A 47 7.72 20.00 36.80
N ASP A 48 7.28 20.98 36.04
CA ASP A 48 5.87 21.15 35.72
C ASP A 48 5.39 20.12 34.70
N VAL A 49 4.22 19.56 34.92
CA VAL A 49 3.48 18.70 33.99
C VAL A 49 2.79 19.60 32.95
N PRO A 50 3.10 19.46 31.65
CA PRO A 50 2.47 20.28 30.62
C PRO A 50 0.94 20.06 30.55
N PRO A 51 0.14 21.11 30.26
CA PRO A 51 -1.33 20.99 30.23
C PRO A 51 -1.87 19.91 29.28
N PHE A 52 -1.20 19.68 28.14
CA PHE A 52 -1.62 18.65 27.18
C PHE A 52 -1.41 17.23 27.73
N ILE A 53 -0.41 17.00 28.59
CA ILE A 53 -0.19 15.70 29.25
C ILE A 53 -1.28 15.46 30.29
N THR A 54 -1.65 16.48 31.07
CA THR A 54 -2.77 16.38 32.01
C THR A 54 -4.08 16.09 31.29
N GLN A 55 -4.30 16.69 30.11
CA GLN A 55 -5.48 16.38 29.29
C GLN A 55 -5.49 14.94 28.77
N LEU A 56 -4.31 14.39 28.47
CA LEU A 56 -4.17 13.03 27.96
C LEU A 56 -4.32 11.98 29.08
N THR A 57 -3.56 12.13 30.16
CA THR A 57 -3.39 11.12 31.23
C THR A 57 -4.31 11.33 32.43
N GLY A 58 -4.89 12.52 32.57
CA GLY A 58 -5.58 12.95 33.78
C GLY A 58 -4.65 13.26 34.97
N ILE A 59 -3.32 13.10 34.83
CA ILE A 59 -2.37 13.37 35.91
C ILE A 59 -2.13 14.88 36.02
N THR A 60 -2.51 15.44 37.16
CA THR A 60 -2.35 16.87 37.47
C THR A 60 -1.05 17.15 38.24
N GLN A 61 -0.56 18.39 38.19
CA GLN A 61 0.61 18.80 38.98
C GLN A 61 0.47 18.47 40.48
N ALA A 62 -0.72 18.74 41.04
CA ALA A 62 -1.00 18.49 42.45
C ALA A 62 -0.92 17.00 42.83
N MET A 63 -1.12 16.08 41.88
CA MET A 63 -1.01 14.64 42.14
C MET A 63 0.45 14.19 42.24
N VAL A 64 1.36 14.83 41.50
CA VAL A 64 2.78 14.43 41.44
C VAL A 64 3.68 15.22 42.39
N ASP A 65 3.24 16.38 42.89
CA ASP A 65 4.03 17.21 43.81
C ASP A 65 4.45 16.46 45.09
N ASP A 66 3.52 15.69 45.68
CA ASP A 66 3.76 14.89 46.89
C ASP A 66 4.18 13.43 46.60
N ALA A 67 4.30 13.06 45.32
CA ALA A 67 4.67 11.70 44.91
C ALA A 67 6.17 11.42 45.17
N PRO A 68 6.56 10.14 45.36
CA PRO A 68 7.97 9.78 45.48
C PRO A 68 8.74 10.10 44.19
N SER A 69 10.01 10.50 44.34
CA SER A 69 10.90 10.66 43.19
C SER A 69 11.31 9.31 42.60
N MET A 70 11.70 9.28 41.32
CA MET A 70 12.26 8.06 40.73
C MET A 70 13.46 7.52 41.52
N PHE A 71 14.31 8.40 42.07
CA PHE A 71 15.44 7.99 42.89
C PHE A 71 15.02 7.07 44.05
N THR A 72 13.87 7.36 44.67
CA THR A 72 13.29 6.55 45.76
C THR A 72 12.73 5.22 45.23
N LEU A 73 12.01 5.24 44.11
CA LEU A 73 11.34 4.07 43.54
C LEU A 73 12.30 3.07 42.86
N ARG A 74 13.45 3.55 42.37
CA ARG A 74 14.36 2.76 41.53
C ARG A 74 14.76 1.42 42.14
N SER A 75 15.02 1.37 43.45
CA SER A 75 15.44 0.13 44.13
C SER A 75 14.38 -0.97 44.09
N ARG A 76 13.11 -0.61 44.35
CA ARG A 76 11.97 -1.52 44.31
C ARG A 76 11.65 -1.93 42.88
N LEU A 77 11.53 -0.96 41.98
CA LEU A 77 11.19 -1.22 40.58
C LEU A 77 12.25 -2.09 39.88
N ARG A 78 13.54 -1.90 40.18
CA ARG A 78 14.62 -2.76 39.68
C ARG A 78 14.51 -4.20 40.17
N SER A 79 14.05 -4.42 41.41
CA SER A 79 13.82 -5.75 41.95
C SER A 79 12.66 -6.47 41.26
N ILE A 80 11.63 -5.73 40.85
CA ILE A 80 10.45 -6.26 40.15
C ILE A 80 10.81 -6.59 38.70
N ILE A 81 11.47 -5.67 38.00
CA ILE A 81 11.92 -5.88 36.61
C ILE A 81 12.92 -7.04 36.53
N GLY A 82 13.92 -7.06 37.42
CA GLY A 82 14.95 -8.11 37.46
C GLY A 82 15.60 -8.35 36.10
N ASP A 83 15.85 -9.63 35.78
CA ASP A 83 16.32 -10.10 34.47
C ASP A 83 15.16 -10.65 33.60
N HIS A 84 13.91 -10.30 33.95
CA HIS A 84 12.72 -10.80 33.26
C HIS A 84 12.53 -10.16 31.87
N VAL A 85 11.67 -10.77 31.06
CA VAL A 85 11.35 -10.25 29.72
C VAL A 85 10.35 -9.11 29.86
N LEU A 86 10.71 -7.94 29.37
CA LEU A 86 9.82 -6.79 29.38
C LEU A 86 8.80 -6.90 28.24
N VAL A 87 7.54 -6.67 28.55
CA VAL A 87 6.43 -6.61 27.61
C VAL A 87 5.83 -5.21 27.66
N GLY A 88 5.51 -4.64 26.51
CA GLY A 88 4.83 -3.35 26.44
C GLY A 88 4.07 -3.22 25.14
N HIS A 89 3.26 -2.17 25.06
CA HIS A 89 2.61 -1.77 23.83
C HIS A 89 3.39 -0.58 23.25
N ASN A 90 4.23 -0.83 22.22
CA ASN A 90 5.28 0.10 21.79
C ASN A 90 6.42 0.25 22.82
N ILE A 91 6.86 -0.89 23.37
CA ILE A 91 7.86 -1.02 24.46
C ILE A 91 9.17 -0.25 24.23
N GLY A 92 9.48 0.12 22.98
CA GLY A 92 10.62 0.98 22.67
C GLY A 92 10.56 2.33 23.41
N PHE A 93 9.36 2.87 23.59
CA PHE A 93 9.10 4.11 24.31
C PHE A 93 9.39 3.96 25.81
N ASP A 94 8.68 3.06 26.50
CA ASP A 94 8.81 2.87 27.95
C ASP A 94 10.24 2.48 28.33
N ALA A 95 10.82 1.56 27.57
CA ALA A 95 12.16 1.08 27.83
C ALA A 95 13.24 2.16 27.63
N ALA A 96 12.99 3.20 26.83
CA ALA A 96 13.90 4.35 26.72
C ALA A 96 13.89 5.19 28.01
N PHE A 97 12.72 5.49 28.56
CA PHE A 97 12.60 6.21 29.84
C PHE A 97 13.15 5.40 31.01
N LEU A 98 12.84 4.10 31.09
CA LEU A 98 13.43 3.21 32.10
C LEU A 98 14.95 3.12 32.00
N GLN A 99 15.50 3.20 30.79
CA GLN A 99 16.94 3.18 30.57
C GLN A 99 17.62 4.47 31.06
N GLU A 100 17.01 5.64 30.81
CA GLU A 100 17.51 6.93 31.33
C GLU A 100 17.49 6.95 32.87
N GLU A 101 16.47 6.34 33.47
CA GLU A 101 16.37 6.11 34.91
C GLU A 101 17.32 5.03 35.47
N ARG A 102 18.14 4.41 34.61
CA ARG A 102 19.10 3.33 34.92
C ARG A 102 18.45 2.09 35.52
N LEU A 103 17.23 1.78 35.08
CA LEU A 103 16.46 0.59 35.49
C LEU A 103 16.60 -0.58 34.51
N GLY A 104 16.82 -0.31 33.22
CA GLY A 104 16.99 -1.35 32.20
C GLY A 104 18.37 -2.02 32.26
N ILE A 105 18.41 -3.34 32.49
CA ILE A 105 19.64 -4.14 32.71
C ILE A 105 20.03 -4.95 31.45
N GLY A 106 19.57 -4.53 30.27
CA GLY A 106 19.72 -5.32 29.04
C GLY A 106 18.68 -6.44 28.90
N ASN A 107 17.53 -6.29 29.57
CA ASN A 107 16.38 -7.19 29.46
C ASN A 107 15.97 -7.41 27.99
N HIS A 108 15.53 -8.63 27.68
CA HIS A 108 14.82 -8.90 26.43
C HIS A 108 13.49 -8.14 26.45
N ARG A 109 13.05 -7.70 25.27
CA ARG A 109 11.85 -6.88 25.11
C ARG A 109 10.95 -7.52 24.08
N VAL A 110 9.65 -7.57 24.35
CA VAL A 110 8.63 -8.07 23.45
C VAL A 110 7.58 -6.98 23.27
N ASP A 111 7.32 -6.63 22.02
CA ASP A 111 6.33 -5.61 21.69
C ASP A 111 5.01 -6.24 21.26
N THR A 112 3.94 -6.01 22.02
CA THR A 112 2.59 -6.51 21.69
C THR A 112 2.07 -5.92 20.39
N VAL A 113 2.53 -4.72 20.02
CA VAL A 113 2.21 -4.05 18.77
C VAL A 113 2.72 -4.86 17.56
N THR A 114 3.97 -5.33 17.64
CA THR A 114 4.59 -6.19 16.63
C THR A 114 3.86 -7.53 16.55
N LEU A 115 3.64 -8.19 17.69
CA LEU A 115 2.96 -9.48 17.76
C LEU A 115 1.53 -9.41 17.23
N ALA A 116 0.75 -8.39 17.62
CA ALA A 116 -0.62 -8.18 17.13
C ALA A 116 -0.65 -8.00 15.62
N SER A 117 0.32 -7.27 15.05
CA SER A 117 0.40 -7.10 13.60
C SER A 117 0.64 -8.40 12.83
N ILE A 118 1.23 -9.41 13.47
CA ILE A 118 1.50 -10.73 12.86
C ILE A 118 0.29 -11.65 13.06
N LEU A 119 -0.31 -11.63 14.24
CA LEU A 119 -1.32 -12.61 14.67
C LEU A 119 -2.76 -12.18 14.35
N TYR A 120 -3.01 -10.89 14.21
CA TYR A 120 -4.29 -10.29 13.86
C TYR A 120 -4.11 -9.18 12.79
N PRO A 121 -3.57 -9.52 11.60
CA PRO A 121 -3.35 -8.54 10.53
C PRO A 121 -4.62 -7.77 10.10
N GLU A 122 -5.79 -8.36 10.33
CA GLU A 122 -7.12 -7.83 10.02
C GLU A 122 -7.63 -6.73 10.96
N ALA A 123 -6.99 -6.50 12.11
CA ALA A 123 -7.47 -5.53 13.11
C ALA A 123 -7.47 -4.08 12.58
N GLY A 124 -6.67 -3.76 11.56
CA GLY A 124 -6.57 -2.47 10.87
C GLY A 124 -5.95 -1.34 11.70
N ARG A 125 -6.27 -1.23 12.99
CA ARG A 125 -5.67 -0.30 13.96
C ARG A 125 -5.03 -1.08 15.09
N PHE A 126 -3.78 -0.72 15.40
CA PHE A 126 -2.93 -1.44 16.36
C PHE A 126 -2.55 -0.60 17.59
N ASN A 127 -3.31 0.45 17.90
CA ASN A 127 -3.21 1.05 19.25
C ASN A 127 -3.95 0.17 20.25
N LEU A 128 -3.55 0.24 21.52
CA LEU A 128 -4.02 -0.66 22.58
C LEU A 128 -5.54 -0.67 22.70
N GLU A 129 -6.15 0.52 22.79
CA GLU A 129 -7.61 0.70 22.89
C GLU A 129 -8.36 0.01 21.73
N SER A 130 -7.89 0.19 20.50
CA SER A 130 -8.50 -0.42 19.32
C SER A 130 -8.40 -1.94 19.33
N LEU A 131 -7.27 -2.50 19.78
CA LEU A 131 -7.07 -3.95 19.87
C LEU A 131 -7.89 -4.57 21.00
N VAL A 132 -7.94 -3.93 22.17
CA VAL A 132 -8.79 -4.34 23.30
C VAL A 132 -10.26 -4.38 22.87
N ARG A 133 -10.74 -3.34 22.17
CA ARG A 133 -12.10 -3.32 21.60
C ARG A 133 -12.31 -4.39 20.54
N PHE A 134 -11.35 -4.55 19.62
CA PHE A 134 -11.43 -5.52 18.53
C PHE A 134 -11.52 -6.97 19.03
N LEU A 135 -10.75 -7.30 20.07
CA LEU A 135 -10.73 -8.64 20.67
C LEU A 135 -11.79 -8.84 21.77
N GLY A 136 -12.50 -7.78 22.16
CA GLY A 136 -13.46 -7.83 23.27
C GLY A 136 -12.82 -8.11 24.63
N LEU A 137 -11.61 -7.61 24.85
CA LEU A 137 -10.86 -7.81 26.10
C LEU A 137 -11.39 -6.90 27.23
N PRO A 138 -11.17 -7.27 28.50
CA PRO A 138 -11.55 -6.43 29.63
C PRO A 138 -10.92 -5.02 29.54
N ASN A 139 -11.72 -3.99 29.86
CA ASN A 139 -11.25 -2.61 30.00
C ASN A 139 -11.62 -2.08 31.40
N PRO A 140 -10.76 -2.30 32.41
CA PRO A 140 -11.05 -1.92 33.80
C PRO A 140 -11.09 -0.39 34.02
N GLY A 141 -10.41 0.41 33.20
CA GLY A 141 -10.34 1.89 33.30
C GLY A 141 -11.43 2.67 32.55
N GLY A 142 -12.23 2.00 31.70
CA GLY A 142 -13.24 2.64 30.83
C GLY A 142 -12.64 3.28 29.56
N GLU A 143 -13.46 3.98 28.77
CA GLU A 143 -13.05 4.50 27.44
C GLU A 143 -12.09 5.70 27.46
N GLN A 144 -11.66 6.23 28.62
CA GLN A 144 -10.94 7.51 28.72
C GLN A 144 -9.78 7.57 29.73
N SER A 145 -9.31 6.44 30.29
CA SER A 145 -8.20 6.43 31.24
C SER A 145 -6.90 6.02 30.53
N HIS A 146 -5.99 6.97 30.28
CA HIS A 146 -4.58 6.72 29.94
C HIS A 146 -3.76 6.77 31.22
N ARG A 147 -3.84 5.68 31.99
CA ARG A 147 -3.12 5.52 33.26
C ARG A 147 -2.23 4.32 33.14
N ALA A 148 -1.02 4.43 33.67
CA ALA A 148 0.00 3.39 33.43
C ALA A 148 -0.44 2.00 33.90
N LEU A 149 -1.15 1.91 35.04
CA LEU A 149 -1.62 0.62 35.54
C LEU A 149 -2.70 0.01 34.64
N ASP A 150 -3.67 0.81 34.21
CA ASP A 150 -4.76 0.35 33.34
C ASP A 150 -4.20 -0.17 32.00
N ASP A 151 -3.23 0.56 31.43
CA ASP A 151 -2.58 0.18 30.17
C ASP A 151 -1.64 -1.03 30.32
N ALA A 152 -0.97 -1.18 31.48
CA ALA A 152 -0.20 -2.38 31.80
C ALA A 152 -1.10 -3.62 31.96
N GLU A 153 -2.26 -3.51 32.63
CA GLU A 153 -3.25 -4.58 32.74
C GLU A 153 -3.79 -4.98 31.37
N GLN A 154 -4.20 -4.00 30.55
CA GLN A 154 -4.65 -4.23 29.17
C GLN A 154 -3.56 -4.88 28.32
N THR A 155 -2.29 -4.51 28.52
CA THR A 155 -1.15 -5.11 27.84
C THR A 155 -0.97 -6.58 28.22
N VAL A 156 -1.18 -6.96 29.49
CA VAL A 156 -1.18 -8.36 29.93
C VAL A 156 -2.30 -9.14 29.23
N GLU A 157 -3.53 -8.63 29.28
CA GLU A 157 -4.69 -9.28 28.62
C GLU A 157 -4.46 -9.46 27.11
N LEU A 158 -3.96 -8.42 26.44
CA LEU A 158 -3.61 -8.48 25.03
C LEU A 158 -2.51 -9.52 24.77
N PHE A 159 -1.45 -9.54 25.59
CA PHE A 159 -0.36 -10.50 25.46
C PHE A 159 -0.84 -11.95 25.59
N LEU A 160 -1.75 -12.22 26.54
CA LEU A 160 -2.35 -13.55 26.71
C LEU A 160 -3.23 -13.93 25.53
N ALA A 161 -4.07 -13.03 25.03
CA ALA A 161 -4.89 -13.26 23.84
C ALA A 161 -4.03 -13.52 22.58
N LEU A 162 -2.90 -12.82 22.44
CA LEU A 162 -1.92 -13.08 21.38
C LEU A 162 -1.28 -14.46 21.53
N LYS A 163 -0.94 -14.85 22.76
CA LYS A 163 -0.38 -16.17 23.04
C LYS A 163 -1.36 -17.29 22.69
N GLU A 164 -2.64 -17.12 23.03
CA GLU A 164 -3.70 -18.06 22.65
C GLU A 164 -3.87 -18.16 21.12
N LYS A 165 -3.87 -17.02 20.42
CA LYS A 165 -3.89 -17.00 18.95
C LYS A 165 -2.68 -17.73 18.36
N ALA A 166 -1.48 -17.47 18.87
CA ALA A 166 -0.25 -18.11 18.40
C ALA A 166 -0.27 -19.63 18.62
N LEU A 167 -0.92 -20.14 19.68
CA LEU A 167 -1.12 -21.58 19.90
C LEU A 167 -1.99 -22.24 18.82
N THR A 168 -2.81 -21.48 18.09
CA THR A 168 -3.63 -22.00 16.98
C THR A 168 -2.83 -22.22 15.68
N LEU A 169 -1.66 -21.57 15.53
CA LEU A 169 -0.82 -21.68 14.34
C LEU A 169 -0.30 -23.10 14.13
N ASP A 170 -0.14 -23.55 12.88
CA ASP A 170 0.47 -24.85 12.60
C ASP A 170 1.86 -24.99 13.24
N PHE A 171 2.20 -26.21 13.72
CA PHE A 171 3.48 -26.45 14.40
C PHE A 171 4.68 -26.14 13.49
N ASP A 172 4.59 -26.48 12.21
CA ASP A 172 5.67 -26.27 11.25
C ASP A 172 5.83 -24.76 10.93
N ILE A 173 4.73 -24.01 10.84
CA ILE A 173 4.77 -22.53 10.71
C ILE A 173 5.45 -21.90 11.92
N LEU A 174 5.02 -22.29 13.13
CA LEU A 174 5.57 -21.74 14.37
C LEU A 174 7.06 -22.06 14.53
N ASN A 175 7.45 -23.30 14.21
CA ASN A 175 8.86 -23.69 14.22
C ASN A 175 9.68 -22.91 13.17
N GLU A 176 9.15 -22.66 11.97
CA GLU A 176 9.82 -21.85 10.95
C GLU A 176 10.04 -20.40 11.41
N ILE A 177 9.03 -19.78 12.03
CA ILE A 177 9.16 -18.43 12.63
C ILE A 177 10.29 -18.42 13.68
N VAL A 178 10.34 -19.42 14.56
CA VAL A 178 11.39 -19.52 15.59
C VAL A 178 12.78 -19.69 14.98
N GLN A 179 12.96 -20.55 13.97
CA GLN A 179 14.28 -20.77 13.36
C GLN A 179 14.78 -19.52 12.63
N SER A 180 13.93 -18.87 11.84
CA SER A 180 14.26 -17.63 11.13
C SER A 180 14.54 -16.49 12.11
N GLY A 181 13.73 -16.36 13.17
CA GLY A 181 13.93 -15.37 14.22
C GLY A 181 15.25 -15.55 14.98
N ARG A 182 15.62 -16.79 15.33
CA ARG A 182 16.92 -17.12 15.96
C ARG A 182 18.11 -16.75 15.10
N PHE A 183 18.05 -17.07 13.81
CA PHE A 183 19.13 -16.77 12.88
C PHE A 183 19.37 -15.27 12.76
N LEU A 184 18.30 -14.48 12.76
CA LEU A 184 18.36 -13.02 12.69
C LEU A 184 18.73 -12.35 14.04
N GLY A 185 18.44 -13.01 15.17
CA GLY A 185 18.50 -12.39 16.49
C GLY A 185 17.30 -11.46 16.76
N TRP A 186 16.13 -11.81 16.23
CA TRP A 186 14.91 -11.02 16.34
C TRP A 186 14.31 -11.10 17.75
N ARG A 187 13.93 -9.95 18.33
CA ARG A 187 13.60 -9.82 19.76
C ARG A 187 12.37 -10.64 20.16
N GLU A 188 11.34 -10.61 19.33
CA GLU A 188 10.06 -11.27 19.55
C GLU A 188 10.15 -12.81 19.40
N THR A 189 11.30 -13.35 18.96
CA THR A 189 11.52 -14.81 18.85
C THR A 189 11.21 -15.54 20.16
N ILE A 190 11.54 -14.93 21.31
CA ILE A 190 11.32 -15.52 22.64
C ILE A 190 9.83 -15.84 22.90
N PHE A 191 8.92 -15.00 22.40
CA PHE A 191 7.48 -15.22 22.52
C PHE A 191 7.07 -16.48 21.74
N PHE A 192 7.53 -16.62 20.49
CA PHE A 192 7.20 -17.79 19.67
C PHE A 192 7.86 -19.07 20.16
N GLU A 193 9.06 -18.99 20.75
CA GLU A 193 9.72 -20.12 21.41
C GLU A 193 8.92 -20.66 22.61
N ASP A 194 8.39 -19.75 23.41
CA ASP A 194 7.53 -20.07 24.54
C ASP A 194 6.24 -20.77 24.07
N VAL A 195 5.59 -20.21 23.05
CA VAL A 195 4.40 -20.80 22.43
C VAL A 195 4.71 -22.18 21.87
N LEU A 196 5.84 -22.34 21.17
CA LEU A 196 6.27 -23.62 20.57
C LEU A 196 6.51 -24.67 21.66
N THR A 197 7.14 -24.27 22.76
CA THR A 197 7.39 -25.14 23.91
C THR A 197 6.10 -25.58 24.58
N LEU A 198 5.13 -24.67 24.76
CA LEU A 198 3.82 -24.98 25.31
C LEU A 198 3.03 -25.91 24.39
N LYS A 199 2.99 -25.62 23.09
CA LYS A 199 2.32 -26.45 22.08
C LYS A 199 2.91 -27.86 22.01
N ALA A 200 4.25 -27.97 22.09
CA ALA A 200 4.92 -29.26 22.15
C ALA A 200 4.48 -30.07 23.39
N LYS A 201 4.46 -29.47 24.58
CA LYS A 201 3.99 -30.13 25.81
C LYS A 201 2.55 -30.62 25.71
N GLN A 202 1.63 -29.77 25.24
CA GLN A 202 0.22 -30.14 25.04
C GLN A 202 0.05 -31.32 24.06
N ALA A 203 0.91 -31.41 23.04
CA ALA A 203 0.87 -32.52 22.09
C ALA A 203 1.44 -33.84 22.64
N PHE A 204 2.30 -33.80 23.68
CA PHE A 204 2.76 -35.00 24.39
C PHE A 204 1.74 -35.53 25.40
N ASP A 205 0.89 -34.65 25.95
CA ASP A 205 -0.20 -35.03 26.85
C ASP A 205 -1.46 -35.52 26.11
N GLY A 206 -1.51 -35.35 24.78
CA GLY A 206 -2.57 -35.85 23.89
C GLY A 206 -2.19 -37.13 23.13
N ASP A 207 -3.18 -37.98 22.81
CA ASP A 207 -3.03 -39.32 22.21
C ASP A 207 -2.54 -39.34 20.73
N LYS A 208 -2.06 -38.20 20.20
CA LYS A 208 -1.54 -38.09 18.84
C LYS A 208 -0.24 -37.28 18.82
N PRO A 209 0.91 -37.90 18.52
CA PRO A 209 2.16 -37.15 18.35
C PRO A 209 1.98 -36.11 17.23
N PRO A 210 2.56 -34.91 17.38
CA PRO A 210 2.52 -33.91 16.34
C PRO A 210 3.18 -34.50 15.08
N LYS A 211 2.49 -34.42 13.94
CA LYS A 211 3.07 -34.80 12.66
C LYS A 211 4.28 -33.88 12.44
N ARG A 212 5.49 -34.40 12.62
CA ARG A 212 6.72 -33.74 12.16
C ARG A 212 6.70 -33.77 10.63
N GLY A 213 6.09 -32.76 10.02
CA GLY A 213 6.00 -32.62 8.59
C GLY A 213 7.34 -32.16 8.03
N GLY A 214 7.78 -32.74 6.90
CA GLY A 214 8.84 -32.13 6.10
C GLY A 214 8.43 -30.73 5.61
N ARG A 215 9.35 -30.02 4.93
CA ARG A 215 9.13 -28.68 4.30
C ARG A 215 7.64 -28.36 4.10
N LEU A 216 7.13 -27.29 4.73
CA LEU A 216 5.75 -26.84 4.54
C LEU A 216 5.37 -26.97 3.07
N ALA A 217 4.28 -27.68 2.79
CA ALA A 217 3.72 -27.87 1.46
C ALA A 217 3.44 -26.50 0.79
N ARG A 218 2.94 -26.50 -0.46
CA ARG A 218 2.47 -25.27 -1.11
C ARG A 218 1.53 -24.52 -0.16
N LEU A 219 2.02 -23.38 0.39
CA LEU A 219 1.31 -22.60 1.39
C LEU A 219 0.03 -22.01 0.79
N TYR A 220 0.08 -21.59 -0.47
CA TYR A 220 -1.07 -21.02 -1.16
C TYR A 220 -1.85 -22.08 -1.93
N GLN A 221 -3.11 -22.29 -1.53
CA GLN A 221 -4.03 -23.25 -2.16
C GLN A 221 -5.41 -22.63 -2.36
N PRO A 222 -5.55 -21.67 -3.29
CA PRO A 222 -6.81 -20.97 -3.49
C PRO A 222 -7.85 -21.89 -4.13
N THR A 223 -9.12 -21.52 -3.94
CA THR A 223 -10.23 -22.10 -4.66
C THR A 223 -10.06 -21.83 -6.16
N ARG A 224 -9.97 -22.90 -6.96
CA ARG A 224 -9.84 -22.79 -8.41
C ARG A 224 -11.09 -22.11 -8.99
N PRO A 225 -10.93 -21.06 -9.81
CA PRO A 225 -12.06 -20.41 -10.45
C PRO A 225 -12.80 -21.41 -11.35
N LYS A 226 -14.13 -21.47 -11.19
CA LYS A 226 -15.03 -22.30 -11.99
C LYS A 226 -15.91 -21.40 -12.84
N GLY A 227 -16.30 -21.88 -14.02
CA GLY A 227 -17.12 -21.14 -14.96
C GLY A 227 -16.76 -21.47 -16.39
N GLN A 228 -17.58 -21.00 -17.32
CA GLN A 228 -17.30 -21.04 -18.76
C GLN A 228 -16.81 -19.66 -19.21
N LEU A 229 -15.89 -19.63 -20.17
CA LEU A 229 -15.51 -18.38 -20.82
C LEU A 229 -16.74 -17.73 -21.46
N LEU A 230 -16.78 -16.41 -21.43
CA LEU A 230 -17.82 -15.66 -22.12
C LEU A 230 -17.66 -15.86 -23.63
N ALA A 231 -18.79 -15.99 -24.32
CA ALA A 231 -18.86 -16.09 -25.77
C ALA A 231 -19.72 -14.91 -26.27
N PRO A 232 -19.08 -13.79 -26.67
CA PRO A 232 -19.80 -12.64 -27.17
C PRO A 232 -20.65 -13.01 -28.40
N LYS A 233 -21.90 -12.55 -28.43
CA LYS A 233 -22.74 -12.65 -29.63
C LYS A 233 -22.16 -11.78 -30.75
N GLU A 234 -22.19 -12.27 -31.99
CA GLU A 234 -21.75 -11.50 -33.17
C GLU A 234 -22.61 -10.24 -33.37
N SER A 235 -23.92 -10.35 -33.09
CA SER A 235 -24.85 -9.23 -33.05
C SER A 235 -25.49 -9.20 -31.66
N PRO A 236 -25.23 -8.18 -30.84
CA PRO A 236 -25.87 -8.03 -29.54
C PRO A 236 -27.39 -7.90 -29.67
N ASP A 237 -28.12 -8.52 -28.75
CA ASP A 237 -29.54 -8.26 -28.55
C ASP A 237 -29.69 -7.00 -27.68
N PRO A 238 -30.57 -6.06 -28.07
CA PRO A 238 -30.80 -4.85 -27.30
C PRO A 238 -31.50 -5.17 -25.97
N LEU A 239 -31.10 -4.46 -24.92
CA LEU A 239 -31.77 -4.44 -23.63
C LEU A 239 -33.18 -3.87 -23.74
N ASP A 240 -34.11 -4.51 -23.05
CA ASP A 240 -35.41 -3.92 -22.74
C ASP A 240 -35.25 -2.92 -21.57
N VAL A 241 -35.14 -1.65 -21.92
CA VAL A 241 -34.91 -0.54 -20.97
C VAL A 241 -36.03 -0.44 -19.92
N ASP A 242 -37.27 -0.75 -20.31
CA ASP A 242 -38.42 -0.71 -19.39
C ASP A 242 -38.32 -1.83 -18.35
N ILE A 243 -37.95 -3.04 -18.77
CA ILE A 243 -37.74 -4.17 -17.84
C ILE A 243 -36.62 -3.86 -16.86
N VAL A 244 -35.46 -3.41 -17.34
CA VAL A 244 -34.31 -3.13 -16.47
C VAL A 244 -34.62 -1.99 -15.49
N SER A 245 -35.25 -0.90 -15.96
CA SER A 245 -35.61 0.24 -15.10
C SER A 245 -36.70 -0.10 -14.08
N SER A 246 -37.62 -1.03 -14.40
CA SER A 246 -38.69 -1.46 -13.50
C SER A 246 -38.20 -2.05 -12.17
N MET A 247 -36.98 -2.60 -12.14
CA MET A 247 -36.40 -3.19 -10.94
C MET A 247 -36.12 -2.19 -9.81
N ILE A 248 -35.84 -0.93 -10.16
CA ILE A 248 -35.53 0.15 -9.21
C ILE A 248 -36.66 1.18 -9.07
N ARG A 249 -37.77 0.97 -9.78
CA ARG A 249 -39.01 1.76 -9.63
C ARG A 249 -39.81 1.27 -8.40
N PRO A 250 -40.76 2.07 -7.87
CA PRO A 250 -41.58 1.66 -6.73
C PRO A 250 -42.34 0.35 -7.04
N GLY A 251 -42.31 -0.61 -6.11
CA GLY A 251 -42.83 -1.97 -6.30
C GLY A 251 -41.94 -2.91 -7.11
N GLY A 252 -40.70 -2.51 -7.45
CA GLY A 252 -39.69 -3.34 -8.08
C GLY A 252 -38.89 -4.21 -7.09
N ASN A 253 -37.97 -5.03 -7.61
CA ASN A 253 -37.17 -5.96 -6.81
C ASN A 253 -36.36 -5.27 -5.69
N PHE A 254 -35.82 -4.07 -5.95
CA PHE A 254 -35.02 -3.32 -4.97
C PHE A 254 -35.88 -2.81 -3.81
N ASP A 255 -37.07 -2.29 -4.10
CA ASP A 255 -38.04 -1.78 -3.11
C ASP A 255 -38.50 -2.89 -2.15
N HIS A 256 -38.60 -4.13 -2.63
CA HIS A 256 -38.95 -5.29 -1.80
C HIS A 256 -37.80 -5.87 -0.98
N ALA A 257 -36.57 -5.81 -1.50
CA ALA A 257 -35.43 -6.49 -0.88
C ALA A 257 -34.67 -5.63 0.13
N PHE A 258 -34.74 -4.30 0.01
CA PHE A 258 -34.01 -3.37 0.85
C PHE A 258 -34.99 -2.43 1.57
N PRO A 259 -35.21 -2.61 2.88
CA PRO A 259 -36.20 -1.83 3.65
C PRO A 259 -35.98 -0.31 3.63
N ASP A 260 -34.72 0.12 3.46
CA ASP A 260 -34.31 1.52 3.42
C ASP A 260 -34.04 2.02 1.98
N PHE A 261 -34.48 1.28 0.95
CA PHE A 261 -34.36 1.73 -0.44
C PHE A 261 -35.27 2.93 -0.68
N GLU A 262 -34.69 4.00 -1.21
CA GLU A 262 -35.40 5.22 -1.56
C GLU A 262 -35.43 5.36 -3.07
N TYR A 263 -36.64 5.46 -3.63
CA TYR A 263 -36.84 5.71 -5.05
C TYR A 263 -36.32 7.10 -5.44
N ARG A 264 -35.48 7.16 -6.47
CA ARG A 264 -34.90 8.39 -7.00
C ARG A 264 -35.11 8.48 -8.52
N PRO A 265 -35.93 9.41 -9.03
CA PRO A 265 -36.13 9.59 -10.48
C PRO A 265 -34.83 9.79 -11.26
N GLN A 266 -33.87 10.51 -10.67
CA GLN A 266 -32.55 10.76 -11.25
C GLN A 266 -31.74 9.48 -11.46
N GLN A 267 -31.90 8.50 -10.56
CA GLN A 267 -31.27 7.18 -10.68
C GLN A 267 -31.83 6.41 -11.87
N VAL A 268 -33.16 6.46 -12.05
CA VAL A 268 -33.86 5.82 -13.16
C VAL A 268 -33.44 6.45 -14.49
N GLN A 269 -33.40 7.77 -14.56
CA GLN A 269 -32.94 8.49 -15.76
C GLN A 269 -31.51 8.10 -16.15
N MET A 270 -30.59 8.04 -15.18
CA MET A 270 -29.22 7.59 -15.42
C MET A 270 -29.18 6.14 -15.93
N LEU A 271 -29.97 5.25 -15.34
CA LEU A 271 -30.04 3.85 -15.79
C LEU A 271 -30.57 3.73 -17.21
N GLU A 272 -31.63 4.45 -17.55
CA GLU A 272 -32.28 4.40 -18.87
C GLU A 272 -31.33 4.87 -19.98
N ILE A 273 -30.60 5.98 -19.74
CA ILE A 273 -29.61 6.44 -20.73
C ILE A 273 -28.45 5.46 -20.87
N VAL A 274 -28.00 4.84 -19.76
CA VAL A 274 -26.89 3.88 -19.79
C VAL A 274 -27.28 2.63 -20.57
N ALA A 275 -28.50 2.12 -20.34
CA ALA A 275 -29.04 1.00 -21.10
C ALA A 275 -29.17 1.33 -22.59
N THR A 276 -29.61 2.55 -22.91
CA THR A 276 -29.72 3.02 -24.30
C THR A 276 -28.35 3.12 -24.97
N SER A 277 -27.33 3.65 -24.29
CA SER A 277 -25.97 3.72 -24.83
C SER A 277 -25.36 2.35 -25.11
N PHE A 278 -25.64 1.33 -24.28
CA PHE A 278 -25.25 -0.05 -24.59
C PHE A 278 -25.95 -0.57 -25.86
N ASN A 279 -27.25 -0.29 -26.03
CA ASN A 279 -28.01 -0.72 -27.20
C ASN A 279 -27.52 -0.06 -28.50
N ASP A 280 -27.16 1.22 -28.42
CA ASP A 280 -26.74 2.02 -29.57
C ASP A 280 -25.24 1.86 -29.88
N GLY A 281 -24.45 1.31 -28.96
CA GLY A 281 -22.99 1.26 -29.06
C GLY A 281 -22.38 2.67 -29.07
N SER A 282 -22.89 3.56 -28.22
CA SER A 282 -22.48 4.97 -28.16
C SER A 282 -21.70 5.31 -26.89
N HIS A 283 -21.02 6.45 -26.90
CA HIS A 283 -20.30 6.95 -25.73
C HIS A 283 -21.17 7.97 -24.97
N LEU A 284 -21.12 7.92 -23.64
CA LEU A 284 -21.94 8.75 -22.76
C LEU A 284 -21.13 9.36 -21.62
N MET A 285 -21.38 10.63 -21.32
CA MET A 285 -20.96 11.35 -20.12
C MET A 285 -22.17 11.69 -19.26
N VAL A 286 -22.26 11.12 -18.06
CA VAL A 286 -23.39 11.37 -17.15
C VAL A 286 -22.95 11.97 -15.81
N GLU A 287 -23.36 13.22 -15.54
CA GLU A 287 -23.18 13.82 -14.22
C GLU A 287 -24.35 13.43 -13.32
N ALA A 288 -24.04 12.72 -12.23
CA ALA A 288 -25.02 12.27 -11.26
C ALA A 288 -24.55 12.58 -9.84
N GLY A 289 -25.24 13.50 -9.17
CA GLY A 289 -24.85 14.01 -7.86
C GLY A 289 -24.68 12.90 -6.82
N THR A 290 -23.90 13.17 -5.76
CA THR A 290 -23.77 12.24 -4.63
C THR A 290 -25.15 11.86 -4.09
N GLY A 291 -25.33 10.60 -3.69
CA GLY A 291 -26.62 10.09 -3.19
C GLY A 291 -27.62 9.68 -4.29
N THR A 292 -27.37 9.96 -5.58
CA THR A 292 -28.23 9.52 -6.69
C THR A 292 -28.31 7.99 -6.82
N GLY A 293 -27.35 7.24 -6.26
CA GLY A 293 -27.28 5.79 -6.45
C GLY A 293 -26.61 5.40 -7.77
N LYS A 294 -25.55 6.15 -8.15
CA LYS A 294 -24.75 5.97 -9.38
C LYS A 294 -24.36 4.52 -9.64
N SER A 295 -23.77 3.86 -8.63
CA SER A 295 -23.30 2.48 -8.75
C SER A 295 -24.38 1.55 -9.28
N VAL A 296 -25.57 1.56 -8.67
CA VAL A 296 -26.69 0.71 -9.11
C VAL A 296 -27.17 1.11 -10.51
N ALA A 297 -27.24 2.42 -10.81
CA ALA A 297 -27.72 2.92 -12.09
C ALA A 297 -26.87 2.47 -13.28
N TYR A 298 -25.54 2.32 -13.13
CA TYR A 298 -24.68 1.77 -14.18
C TYR A 298 -24.47 0.26 -14.07
N LEU A 299 -24.43 -0.32 -12.86
CA LEU A 299 -24.17 -1.76 -12.65
C LEU A 299 -25.31 -2.63 -13.14
N LEU A 300 -26.56 -2.19 -12.91
CA LEU A 300 -27.74 -2.97 -13.27
C LEU A 300 -27.86 -3.18 -14.79
N PRO A 301 -27.86 -2.14 -15.65
CA PRO A 301 -27.87 -2.34 -17.10
C PRO A 301 -26.60 -3.05 -17.59
N ALA A 302 -25.42 -2.78 -17.01
CA ALA A 302 -24.19 -3.50 -17.36
C ALA A 302 -24.28 -5.01 -17.06
N ALA A 303 -24.92 -5.41 -15.96
CA ALA A 303 -25.10 -6.81 -15.61
C ALA A 303 -26.03 -7.54 -16.59
N PHE A 304 -27.14 -6.91 -16.98
CA PHE A 304 -28.03 -7.45 -18.01
C PHE A 304 -27.32 -7.53 -19.36
N TRP A 305 -26.65 -6.46 -19.79
CA TRP A 305 -25.88 -6.43 -21.04
C TRP A 305 -24.85 -7.55 -21.10
N ALA A 306 -24.03 -7.67 -20.06
CA ALA A 306 -22.96 -8.65 -20.01
C ALA A 306 -23.50 -10.09 -20.02
N HIS A 307 -24.61 -10.33 -19.31
CA HIS A 307 -25.24 -11.65 -19.25
C HIS A 307 -25.93 -12.04 -20.56
N GLU A 308 -26.82 -11.19 -21.07
CA GLU A 308 -27.65 -11.48 -22.24
C GLU A 308 -26.81 -11.58 -23.52
N ASN A 309 -25.74 -10.80 -23.62
CA ASN A 309 -24.90 -10.77 -24.82
C ASN A 309 -23.59 -11.55 -24.72
N GLY A 310 -23.32 -12.18 -23.56
CA GLY A 310 -22.04 -12.85 -23.31
C GLY A 310 -20.84 -11.91 -23.46
N ARG A 311 -21.05 -10.60 -23.27
CA ARG A 311 -20.03 -9.55 -23.36
C ARG A 311 -19.45 -9.25 -21.99
N ARG A 312 -18.23 -8.75 -21.95
CA ARG A 312 -17.56 -8.32 -20.72
C ARG A 312 -17.64 -6.81 -20.59
N VAL A 313 -18.08 -6.33 -19.44
CA VAL A 313 -18.04 -4.90 -19.11
C VAL A 313 -16.93 -4.66 -18.09
N VAL A 314 -15.99 -3.78 -18.43
CA VAL A 314 -14.94 -3.34 -17.51
C VAL A 314 -15.42 -2.08 -16.79
N ILE A 315 -15.23 -2.03 -15.47
CA ILE A 315 -15.59 -0.90 -14.63
C ILE A 315 -14.30 -0.37 -14.00
N SER A 316 -13.95 0.88 -14.31
CA SER A 316 -12.75 1.54 -13.82
C SER A 316 -13.13 2.59 -12.79
N THR A 317 -12.56 2.54 -11.60
CA THR A 317 -12.78 3.55 -10.54
C THR A 317 -11.50 4.30 -10.20
N ASN A 318 -11.61 5.46 -9.56
CA ASN A 318 -10.43 6.24 -9.20
C ASN A 318 -9.51 5.53 -8.18
N THR A 319 -10.06 5.01 -7.08
CA THR A 319 -9.27 4.46 -5.97
C THR A 319 -9.50 2.97 -5.75
N ILE A 320 -8.52 2.28 -5.14
CA ILE A 320 -8.65 0.88 -4.72
C ILE A 320 -9.79 0.71 -3.71
N ASN A 321 -10.00 1.67 -2.81
CA ASN A 321 -11.09 1.62 -1.83
C ASN A 321 -12.47 1.63 -2.52
N LEU A 322 -12.65 2.40 -3.60
CA LEU A 322 -13.88 2.38 -4.39
C LEU A 322 -14.06 1.04 -5.13
N GLN A 323 -12.99 0.45 -5.66
CA GLN A 323 -13.05 -0.91 -6.22
C GLN A 323 -13.49 -1.93 -5.17
N ASP A 324 -12.89 -1.87 -3.98
CA ASP A 324 -13.19 -2.77 -2.87
C ASP A 324 -14.63 -2.56 -2.38
N GLN A 325 -15.16 -1.33 -2.42
CA GLN A 325 -16.59 -1.07 -2.16
C GLN A 325 -17.50 -1.74 -3.20
N LEU A 326 -17.20 -1.61 -4.50
CA LEU A 326 -18.01 -2.23 -5.55
C LEU A 326 -18.03 -3.76 -5.41
N ILE A 327 -16.87 -4.39 -5.20
CA ILE A 327 -16.76 -5.86 -5.19
C ILE A 327 -17.23 -6.50 -3.89
N ASN A 328 -17.09 -5.83 -2.74
CA ASN A 328 -17.45 -6.39 -1.44
C ASN A 328 -18.87 -5.99 -0.98
N LYS A 329 -19.49 -4.97 -1.59
CA LYS A 329 -20.82 -4.49 -1.21
C LYS A 329 -21.77 -4.38 -2.41
N ASP A 330 -21.55 -3.42 -3.32
CA ASP A 330 -22.56 -3.03 -4.31
C ASP A 330 -22.89 -4.19 -5.29
N ILE A 331 -21.88 -4.91 -5.79
CA ILE A 331 -22.07 -6.07 -6.67
C ILE A 331 -22.68 -7.27 -5.93
N PRO A 332 -22.22 -7.68 -4.73
CA PRO A 332 -22.89 -8.71 -3.94
C PRO A 332 -24.36 -8.41 -3.61
N GLU A 333 -24.70 -7.15 -3.35
CA GLU A 333 -26.09 -6.72 -3.17
C GLU A 333 -26.90 -6.89 -4.46
N LEU A 334 -26.35 -6.48 -5.61
CA LEU A 334 -26.96 -6.67 -6.92
C LEU A 334 -27.15 -8.16 -7.27
N GLN A 335 -26.15 -9.01 -7.03
CA GLN A 335 -26.19 -10.46 -7.30
C GLN A 335 -27.35 -11.17 -6.61
N ARG A 336 -27.81 -10.68 -5.46
CA ARG A 336 -28.97 -11.24 -4.73
C ARG A 336 -30.30 -10.98 -5.43
N LEU A 337 -30.36 -9.97 -6.32
CA LEU A 337 -31.60 -9.51 -6.96
C LEU A 337 -31.72 -9.90 -8.42
N LEU A 338 -30.60 -10.26 -9.05
CA LEU A 338 -30.58 -10.63 -10.46
C LEU A 338 -31.19 -12.02 -10.67
N PRO A 339 -31.93 -12.23 -11.78
CA PRO A 339 -32.54 -13.52 -12.10
C PRO A 339 -31.53 -14.54 -12.69
N PHE A 340 -30.24 -14.21 -12.72
CA PHE A 340 -29.17 -14.99 -13.33
C PHE A 340 -27.87 -14.92 -12.51
N GLU A 341 -26.94 -15.84 -12.79
CA GLU A 341 -25.62 -15.85 -12.16
C GLU A 341 -24.72 -14.76 -12.76
N LEU A 342 -24.51 -13.67 -12.01
CA LEU A 342 -23.55 -12.64 -12.36
C LEU A 342 -22.19 -12.91 -11.70
N ARG A 343 -21.22 -13.42 -12.46
CA ARG A 343 -19.80 -13.47 -12.04
C ARG A 343 -19.12 -12.10 -12.19
N ALA A 344 -18.49 -11.63 -11.11
CA ALA A 344 -17.68 -10.42 -11.09
C ALA A 344 -16.28 -10.70 -10.53
N ALA A 345 -15.26 -9.96 -10.97
CA ALA A 345 -13.89 -10.07 -10.47
C ALA A 345 -13.20 -8.71 -10.35
N VAL A 346 -12.34 -8.55 -9.35
CA VAL A 346 -11.45 -7.39 -9.21
C VAL A 346 -10.06 -7.70 -9.77
N ARG A 347 -9.47 -6.74 -10.48
CA ARG A 347 -8.08 -6.80 -10.96
C ARG A 347 -7.33 -5.57 -10.49
N LYS A 348 -6.23 -5.80 -9.76
CA LYS A 348 -5.31 -4.76 -9.29
C LYS A 348 -3.97 -4.85 -10.02
N GLY A 349 -3.14 -3.82 -9.86
CA GLY A 349 -1.77 -3.82 -10.38
C GLY A 349 -0.93 -4.95 -9.79
N ARG A 350 0.12 -5.38 -10.50
CA ARG A 350 0.97 -6.53 -10.13
C ARG A 350 1.62 -6.38 -8.75
N SER A 351 1.91 -5.16 -8.33
CA SER A 351 2.46 -4.81 -7.02
C SER A 351 1.55 -5.13 -5.84
N ASN A 352 0.25 -5.38 -6.08
CA ASN A 352 -0.70 -5.75 -5.04
C ASN A 352 -0.70 -7.24 -4.71
N TYR A 353 -0.14 -8.10 -5.58
CA TYR A 353 -0.20 -9.55 -5.38
C TYR A 353 1.13 -10.10 -4.88
N LEU A 354 1.08 -10.98 -3.88
CA LEU A 354 2.26 -11.71 -3.42
C LEU A 354 2.80 -12.61 -4.56
N CYS A 355 4.11 -12.57 -4.78
CA CYS A 355 4.81 -13.57 -5.56
C CYS A 355 5.21 -14.75 -4.67
N THR A 356 4.47 -15.85 -4.76
CA THR A 356 4.72 -17.09 -3.99
C THR A 356 6.12 -17.63 -4.17
N ARG A 357 6.71 -17.44 -5.36
CA ARG A 357 8.07 -17.85 -5.68
C ARG A 357 9.13 -17.01 -4.95
N LEU A 358 9.01 -15.67 -4.97
CA LEU A 358 9.93 -14.78 -4.25
C LEU A 358 9.82 -14.99 -2.74
N PHE A 359 8.60 -15.22 -2.25
CA PHE A 359 8.41 -15.60 -0.86
C PHE A 359 9.08 -16.95 -0.55
N GLN A 360 8.97 -17.95 -1.41
CA GLN A 360 9.67 -19.22 -1.25
C GLN A 360 11.20 -19.06 -1.25
N GLN A 361 11.74 -18.13 -2.04
CA GLN A 361 13.17 -17.78 -1.99
C GLN A 361 13.56 -17.14 -0.65
N MET A 362 12.75 -16.21 -0.13
CA MET A 362 12.94 -15.63 1.20
C MET A 362 12.89 -16.68 2.31
N ARG A 363 12.01 -17.69 2.19
CA ARG A 363 11.97 -18.84 3.12
C ARG A 363 13.25 -19.68 3.09
N HIS A 364 13.99 -19.69 1.98
CA HIS A 364 15.27 -20.38 1.87
C HIS A 364 16.45 -19.52 2.36
N SER A 365 16.45 -18.22 2.07
CA SER A 365 17.53 -17.32 2.46
C SER A 365 17.42 -16.82 3.90
N GLY A 366 16.22 -16.84 4.46
CA GLY A 366 15.84 -16.12 5.67
C GLY A 366 15.62 -14.62 5.41
N PRO A 367 14.88 -13.93 6.30
CA PRO A 367 14.73 -12.48 6.29
C PRO A 367 16.03 -11.79 6.76
N GLY A 368 16.34 -10.62 6.18
CA GLY A 368 17.57 -9.86 6.43
C GLY A 368 17.45 -8.73 7.47
N SER A 369 16.23 -8.37 7.87
CA SER A 369 15.96 -7.30 8.84
C SER A 369 14.76 -7.62 9.74
N ALA A 370 14.59 -6.87 10.82
CA ALA A 370 13.43 -7.03 11.71
C ALA A 370 12.10 -6.77 10.98
N ASP A 371 12.04 -5.73 10.13
CA ASP A 371 10.85 -5.44 9.31
C ASP A 371 10.56 -6.57 8.31
N GLU A 372 11.58 -7.13 7.66
CA GLU A 372 11.43 -8.31 6.79
C GLU A 372 10.94 -9.52 7.58
N MET A 373 11.42 -9.73 8.81
CA MET A 373 10.99 -10.83 9.68
C MET A 373 9.53 -10.70 10.11
N VAL A 374 9.07 -9.49 10.45
CA VAL A 374 7.66 -9.24 10.79
C VAL A 374 6.76 -9.55 9.59
N LEU A 375 7.09 -9.01 8.41
CA LEU A 375 6.34 -9.30 7.19
C LEU A 375 6.38 -10.80 6.84
N TYR A 376 7.54 -11.44 7.00
CA TYR A 376 7.72 -12.87 6.76
C TYR A 376 6.81 -13.73 7.64
N ALA A 377 6.80 -13.49 8.95
CA ALA A 377 5.95 -14.20 9.90
C ALA A 377 4.45 -13.98 9.59
N ARG A 378 4.08 -12.74 9.24
CA ARG A 378 2.71 -12.39 8.82
C ARG A 378 2.29 -13.15 7.56
N ILE A 379 3.15 -13.20 6.53
CA ILE A 379 2.85 -13.94 5.29
C ILE A 379 2.75 -15.45 5.55
N LEU A 380 3.60 -16.03 6.40
CA LEU A 380 3.51 -17.46 6.75
C LEU A 380 2.15 -17.83 7.35
N GLN A 381 1.58 -16.95 8.18
CA GLN A 381 0.25 -17.14 8.77
C GLN A 381 -0.89 -16.84 7.79
N TRP A 382 -0.75 -15.79 6.98
CA TRP A 382 -1.80 -15.29 6.09
C TRP A 382 -1.94 -16.13 4.81
N LEU A 383 -0.83 -16.51 4.17
CA LEU A 383 -0.82 -17.13 2.84
C LEU A 383 -1.64 -18.44 2.74
N PRO A 384 -1.71 -19.30 3.78
CA PRO A 384 -2.59 -20.47 3.78
C PRO A 384 -4.09 -20.16 3.85
N THR A 385 -4.46 -18.95 4.26
CA THR A 385 -5.86 -18.57 4.53
C THR A 385 -6.47 -17.66 3.47
N THR A 386 -5.63 -16.94 2.71
CA THR A 386 -6.09 -16.02 1.67
C THR A 386 -6.56 -16.74 0.41
N GLU A 387 -7.60 -16.20 -0.22
CA GLU A 387 -8.09 -16.62 -1.54
C GLU A 387 -7.53 -15.77 -2.68
N ASN A 388 -7.01 -14.58 -2.40
CA ASN A 388 -6.61 -13.60 -3.41
C ASN A 388 -5.10 -13.31 -3.42
N GLY A 389 -4.41 -13.51 -2.29
CA GLY A 389 -3.01 -13.14 -2.12
C GLY A 389 -2.74 -11.64 -2.34
N ASP A 390 -3.71 -10.79 -1.98
CA ASP A 390 -3.70 -9.34 -2.14
C ASP A 390 -3.15 -8.62 -0.89
N VAL A 391 -2.23 -7.68 -1.08
CA VAL A 391 -1.65 -6.85 -0.03
C VAL A 391 -2.70 -6.04 0.74
N ALA A 392 -3.86 -5.76 0.15
CA ALA A 392 -4.95 -5.08 0.84
C ALA A 392 -5.46 -5.87 2.06
N GLU A 393 -5.22 -7.19 2.11
CA GLU A 393 -5.51 -8.04 3.27
C GLU A 393 -4.42 -7.97 4.36
N LEU A 394 -3.32 -7.25 4.11
CA LEU A 394 -2.19 -7.07 5.02
C LEU A 394 -2.01 -5.59 5.42
N THR A 395 -1.81 -5.33 6.71
CA THR A 395 -1.47 -3.98 7.17
C THR A 395 0.04 -3.77 7.17
N LEU A 396 0.59 -3.11 6.13
CA LEU A 396 2.02 -2.74 6.07
C LEU A 396 2.31 -1.48 6.90
N ARG A 397 2.88 -1.66 8.09
CA ARG A 397 2.98 -0.62 9.12
C ARG A 397 4.19 0.28 8.99
N THR A 398 5.35 -0.30 8.70
CA THR A 398 6.62 0.43 8.66
C THR A 398 7.05 0.69 7.22
N PRO A 399 7.88 1.71 6.96
CA PRO A 399 8.53 1.87 5.65
C PRO A 399 9.36 0.63 5.26
N GLY A 400 10.00 -0.02 6.23
CA GLY A 400 10.77 -1.24 5.99
C GLY A 400 9.90 -2.41 5.51
N GLU A 401 8.70 -2.59 6.07
CA GLU A 401 7.73 -3.58 5.59
C GLU A 401 7.29 -3.30 4.15
N ARG A 402 7.09 -2.03 3.77
CA ARG A 402 6.72 -1.65 2.39
C ARG A 402 7.84 -1.92 1.39
N ILE A 403 9.09 -1.67 1.78
CA ILE A 403 10.28 -2.01 0.99
C ILE A 403 10.45 -3.53 0.88
N ALA A 404 10.17 -4.27 1.95
CA ALA A 404 10.18 -5.73 1.91
C ALA A 404 9.10 -6.26 0.95
N TRP A 405 7.89 -5.68 0.98
CA TRP A 405 6.81 -6.03 0.06
C TRP A 405 7.14 -5.74 -1.40
N SER A 406 7.81 -4.62 -1.72
CA SER A 406 8.21 -4.31 -3.10
C SER A 406 9.14 -5.36 -3.71
N ARG A 407 9.87 -6.10 -2.88
CA ARG A 407 10.74 -7.22 -3.28
C ARG A 407 10.01 -8.57 -3.36
N LEU A 408 8.81 -8.67 -2.80
CA LEU A 408 8.04 -9.92 -2.69
C LEU A 408 6.80 -9.96 -3.61
N ASN A 409 6.49 -8.89 -4.30
CA ASN A 409 5.26 -8.79 -5.10
C ASN A 409 5.46 -9.19 -6.58
N GLY A 410 4.36 -9.19 -7.35
CA GLY A 410 4.33 -9.62 -8.75
C GLY A 410 4.89 -8.63 -9.78
N GLU A 411 5.38 -7.46 -9.36
CA GLU A 411 5.98 -6.45 -10.25
C GLU A 411 7.35 -6.88 -10.78
N ASN A 412 7.93 -7.94 -10.21
CA ASN A 412 9.19 -8.51 -10.68
C ASN A 412 9.13 -8.87 -12.18
N ALA A 413 10.11 -8.37 -12.92
CA ALA A 413 10.26 -8.54 -14.37
C ALA A 413 10.35 -9.99 -14.85
N THR A 414 10.69 -10.91 -13.94
CA THR A 414 10.84 -12.34 -14.24
C THR A 414 9.54 -13.13 -14.19
N CYS A 415 8.42 -12.51 -13.81
CA CYS A 415 7.15 -13.20 -13.73
C CYS A 415 6.59 -13.45 -15.15
N THR A 416 6.81 -14.66 -15.65
CA THR A 416 6.26 -15.21 -16.91
C THR A 416 5.00 -16.03 -16.68
N SER A 417 4.14 -16.13 -17.70
CA SER A 417 2.90 -16.90 -17.63
C SER A 417 3.13 -18.39 -17.36
N ASP A 418 4.15 -18.96 -18.00
CA ASP A 418 4.29 -20.41 -18.09
C ASP A 418 4.83 -21.02 -16.79
N GLN A 419 5.78 -20.33 -16.14
CA GLN A 419 6.32 -20.75 -14.85
C GLN A 419 5.31 -20.56 -13.72
N CYS A 420 4.58 -19.44 -13.70
CA CYS A 420 3.67 -19.09 -12.61
C CYS A 420 2.25 -19.69 -12.75
N ALA A 421 1.81 -20.06 -13.96
CA ALA A 421 0.50 -20.69 -14.19
C ALA A 421 0.38 -22.10 -13.57
N ALA A 422 1.52 -22.81 -13.44
CA ALA A 422 1.60 -24.14 -12.82
C ALA A 422 1.56 -24.11 -11.27
N GLU A 423 1.85 -22.95 -10.67
CA GLU A 423 2.00 -22.79 -9.22
C GLU A 423 0.75 -22.25 -8.51
N ASN A 424 -0.37 -22.04 -9.21
CA ASN A 424 -1.54 -21.32 -8.69
C ASN A 424 -1.16 -19.95 -8.10
N CYS A 425 -0.27 -19.17 -8.75
CA CYS A 425 0.14 -17.85 -8.25
C CYS A 425 -1.07 -16.88 -8.10
N PRO A 426 -1.14 -16.07 -7.02
CA PRO A 426 -2.21 -15.10 -6.76
C PRO A 426 -2.58 -14.22 -7.98
N LEU A 427 -1.56 -13.64 -8.63
CA LEU A 427 -1.74 -12.78 -9.81
C LEU A 427 -2.44 -13.51 -10.98
N HIS A 428 -2.11 -14.80 -11.18
CA HIS A 428 -2.67 -15.61 -12.26
C HIS A 428 -4.08 -16.12 -11.92
N ILE A 429 -4.34 -16.41 -10.65
CA ILE A 429 -5.69 -16.74 -10.18
C ILE A 429 -6.62 -15.54 -10.37
N ALA A 430 -6.17 -14.34 -10.01
CA ALA A 430 -6.91 -13.11 -10.29
C ALA A 430 -7.15 -12.92 -11.80
N LYS A 431 -6.15 -13.18 -12.65
CA LYS A 431 -6.29 -13.11 -14.12
C LYS A 431 -7.38 -14.07 -14.63
N ARG A 432 -7.33 -15.34 -14.22
CA ARG A 432 -8.34 -16.34 -14.59
C ARG A 432 -9.75 -15.99 -14.08
N ARG A 433 -9.87 -15.42 -12.88
CA ARG A 433 -11.16 -14.92 -12.36
C ARG A 433 -11.73 -13.82 -13.26
N ALA A 434 -10.89 -12.88 -13.71
CA ALA A 434 -11.31 -11.84 -14.65
C ALA A 434 -11.69 -12.38 -16.04
N GLU A 435 -10.97 -13.38 -16.55
CA GLU A 435 -11.31 -14.05 -17.83
C GLU A 435 -12.69 -14.72 -17.79
N LEU A 436 -13.15 -15.19 -16.64
CA LEU A 436 -14.48 -15.82 -16.49
C LEU A 436 -15.59 -14.85 -16.09
N ALA A 437 -15.25 -13.63 -15.67
CA ALA A 437 -16.20 -12.67 -15.12
C ALA A 437 -16.93 -11.87 -16.21
N HIS A 438 -18.22 -11.61 -15.98
CA HIS A 438 -19.05 -10.69 -16.75
C HIS A 438 -18.64 -9.23 -16.48
N LEU A 439 -18.44 -8.90 -15.20
CA LEU A 439 -17.96 -7.59 -14.77
C LEU A 439 -16.52 -7.69 -14.24
N VAL A 440 -15.64 -6.84 -14.74
CA VAL A 440 -14.25 -6.74 -14.24
C VAL A 440 -14.01 -5.35 -13.69
N VAL A 441 -13.75 -5.26 -12.38
CA VAL A 441 -13.49 -4.00 -11.68
C VAL A 441 -11.99 -3.74 -11.61
N VAL A 442 -11.55 -2.54 -12.01
CA VAL A 442 -10.16 -2.07 -12.04
C VAL A 442 -10.06 -0.63 -11.52
N ASN A 443 -8.84 -0.13 -11.25
CA ASN A 443 -8.63 1.33 -11.16
C ASN A 443 -8.29 1.92 -12.51
N HIS A 444 -8.43 3.26 -12.59
CA HIS A 444 -7.94 4.05 -13.72
C HIS A 444 -6.49 3.74 -14.07
N SER A 445 -5.59 3.65 -13.08
CA SER A 445 -4.18 3.35 -13.34
C SER A 445 -3.95 2.01 -14.06
N LEU A 446 -4.69 0.95 -13.69
CA LEU A 446 -4.56 -0.35 -14.35
C LEU A 446 -5.22 -0.35 -15.74
N LEU A 447 -6.36 0.32 -15.91
CA LEU A 447 -6.98 0.53 -17.22
C LEU A 447 -5.99 1.20 -18.19
N LEU A 448 -5.30 2.24 -17.71
CA LEU A 448 -4.33 2.99 -18.52
C LEU A 448 -3.05 2.19 -18.78
N ALA A 449 -2.61 1.39 -17.82
CA ALA A 449 -1.50 0.45 -18.03
C ALA A 449 -1.84 -0.65 -19.04
N ASP A 450 -3.10 -1.05 -19.14
CA ASP A 450 -3.59 -1.98 -20.18
C ASP A 450 -3.55 -1.34 -21.56
N VAL A 451 -4.07 -0.11 -21.67
CA VAL A 451 -4.00 0.73 -22.87
C VAL A 451 -2.55 0.89 -23.37
N ALA A 452 -1.63 1.27 -22.49
CA ALA A 452 -0.22 1.46 -22.82
C ALA A 452 0.49 0.16 -23.27
N ARG A 453 -0.11 -1.00 -23.01
CA ARG A 453 0.39 -2.33 -23.41
C ARG A 453 -0.48 -2.96 -24.50
N ASN A 454 -1.19 -2.17 -25.29
CA ASN A 454 -2.05 -2.62 -26.39
C ASN A 454 -3.11 -3.65 -25.95
N ASN A 455 -3.77 -3.43 -24.81
CA ASN A 455 -4.86 -4.26 -24.26
C ASN A 455 -4.45 -5.73 -23.95
N LEU A 456 -3.21 -5.94 -23.48
CA LEU A 456 -2.66 -7.27 -23.16
C LEU A 456 -2.69 -7.63 -21.66
N VAL A 457 -3.10 -6.71 -20.78
CA VAL A 457 -3.11 -6.87 -19.32
C VAL A 457 -4.47 -7.36 -18.82
N LEU A 458 -5.55 -6.80 -19.36
CA LEU A 458 -6.93 -7.15 -19.05
C LEU A 458 -7.47 -8.16 -20.08
N PRO A 459 -8.48 -8.97 -19.72
CA PRO A 459 -9.21 -9.78 -20.68
C PRO A 459 -9.89 -8.88 -21.72
N GLU A 460 -10.01 -9.34 -22.97
CA GLU A 460 -10.62 -8.57 -24.07
C GLU A 460 -12.00 -7.99 -23.71
N PHE A 461 -12.21 -6.72 -24.04
CA PHE A 461 -13.46 -6.00 -23.77
C PHE A 461 -13.62 -4.81 -24.73
N VAL A 462 -14.87 -4.53 -25.09
CA VAL A 462 -15.28 -3.38 -25.91
C VAL A 462 -16.23 -2.44 -25.17
N ASP A 463 -16.72 -2.84 -24.00
CA ASP A 463 -17.66 -2.08 -23.17
C ASP A 463 -16.96 -1.62 -21.87
N LEU A 464 -16.92 -0.30 -21.64
CA LEU A 464 -16.19 0.33 -20.54
C LEU A 464 -17.08 1.30 -19.76
N ILE A 465 -17.03 1.23 -18.44
CA ILE A 465 -17.57 2.22 -17.52
C ILE A 465 -16.39 2.84 -16.76
N VAL A 466 -16.31 4.16 -16.72
CA VAL A 466 -15.35 4.91 -15.91
C VAL A 466 -16.13 5.70 -14.85
N ASP A 467 -16.03 5.26 -13.61
CA ASP A 467 -16.64 5.90 -12.46
C ASP A 467 -15.65 6.87 -11.81
N GLU A 468 -16.17 7.99 -11.29
CA GLU A 468 -15.39 9.17 -10.92
C GLU A 468 -14.49 9.68 -12.05
N ALA A 469 -15.03 9.70 -13.28
CA ALA A 469 -14.33 10.07 -14.52
C ALA A 469 -13.71 11.48 -14.51
N HIS A 470 -14.08 12.35 -13.58
CA HIS A 470 -13.43 13.64 -13.38
C HIS A 470 -11.94 13.50 -12.97
N HIS A 471 -11.53 12.32 -12.49
CA HIS A 471 -10.14 11.98 -12.21
C HIS A 471 -9.39 11.33 -13.38
N LEU A 472 -10.06 11.05 -14.51
CA LEU A 472 -9.44 10.32 -15.62
C LEU A 472 -8.25 11.08 -16.22
N GLU A 473 -8.36 12.40 -16.41
CA GLU A 473 -7.26 13.23 -16.92
C GLU A 473 -6.02 13.14 -16.03
N SER A 474 -6.20 13.34 -14.72
CA SER A 474 -5.12 13.22 -13.73
C SER A 474 -4.56 11.80 -13.70
N ALA A 475 -5.40 10.78 -13.79
CA ALA A 475 -4.95 9.39 -13.77
C ALA A 475 -4.10 9.05 -15.01
N VAL A 476 -4.44 9.57 -16.19
CA VAL A 476 -3.63 9.41 -17.42
C VAL A 476 -2.30 10.12 -17.25
N THR A 477 -2.33 11.36 -16.77
CA THR A 477 -1.12 12.15 -16.52
C THR A 477 -0.20 11.45 -15.52
N ASP A 478 -0.73 11.00 -14.39
CA ASP A 478 0.03 10.32 -13.34
C ASP A 478 0.58 8.97 -13.83
N GLY A 479 -0.22 8.20 -14.56
CA GLY A 479 0.17 6.90 -15.11
C GLY A 479 1.29 6.97 -16.15
N LEU A 480 1.45 8.12 -16.81
CA LEU A 480 2.52 8.40 -17.76
C LEU A 480 3.63 9.29 -17.18
N SER A 481 3.49 9.71 -15.92
CA SER A 481 4.46 10.57 -15.26
C SER A 481 5.71 9.79 -14.84
N PHE A 482 6.87 10.40 -15.05
CA PHE A 482 8.13 9.98 -14.47
C PHE A 482 8.42 10.82 -13.23
N ARG A 483 8.88 10.17 -12.16
CA ARG A 483 9.35 10.83 -10.94
C ARG A 483 10.67 10.22 -10.48
N ALA A 484 11.62 11.09 -10.12
CA ALA A 484 12.85 10.67 -9.47
C ALA A 484 13.21 11.63 -8.32
N ASP A 485 13.57 11.05 -7.18
CA ASP A 485 14.17 11.77 -6.06
C ASP A 485 15.48 11.10 -5.65
N ARG A 486 16.20 11.74 -4.72
CA ARG A 486 17.49 11.25 -4.23
C ARG A 486 17.40 9.81 -3.70
N ARG A 487 16.35 9.51 -2.91
CA ARG A 487 16.19 8.19 -2.28
C ARG A 487 15.92 7.10 -3.30
N PHE A 488 15.14 7.42 -4.33
CA PHE A 488 14.87 6.52 -5.44
C PHE A 488 16.18 6.12 -6.16
N LEU A 489 17.05 7.09 -6.47
CA LEU A 489 18.34 6.80 -7.10
C LEU A 489 19.32 6.09 -6.14
N GLU A 490 19.36 6.47 -4.86
CA GLU A 490 20.14 5.77 -3.83
C GLU A 490 19.75 4.29 -3.74
N ALA A 491 18.45 3.98 -3.76
CA ALA A 491 17.97 2.60 -3.70
C ALA A 491 18.46 1.73 -4.88
N ILE A 492 18.56 2.32 -6.09
CA ILE A 492 19.11 1.63 -7.27
C ILE A 492 20.62 1.37 -7.07
N LEU A 493 21.37 2.33 -6.54
CA LEU A 493 22.79 2.16 -6.25
C LEU A 493 23.03 1.11 -5.16
N ASP A 494 22.21 1.11 -4.11
CA ASP A 494 22.26 0.16 -2.99
C ASP A 494 22.03 -1.28 -3.43
N GLU A 495 21.22 -1.51 -4.47
CA GLU A 495 21.01 -2.84 -5.06
C GLU A 495 22.30 -3.41 -5.66
N VAL A 496 23.19 -2.55 -6.16
CA VAL A 496 24.47 -2.93 -6.76
C VAL A 496 25.59 -3.04 -5.72
N THR A 497 25.60 -2.15 -4.73
CA THR A 497 26.67 -2.08 -3.72
C THR A 497 26.52 -3.13 -2.61
N SER A 498 25.29 -3.57 -2.31
CA SER A 498 25.01 -4.52 -1.23
C SER A 498 25.75 -5.86 -1.39
N PRO A 499 26.64 -6.24 -0.45
CA PRO A 499 27.47 -7.45 -0.61
C PRO A 499 26.74 -8.75 -0.24
N ARG A 500 25.64 -8.68 0.54
CA ARG A 500 24.94 -9.86 1.07
C ARG A 500 23.48 -9.97 0.64
N SER A 501 22.94 -8.93 0.02
CA SER A 501 21.54 -8.75 -0.38
C SER A 501 21.46 -8.12 -1.77
N GLY A 502 20.31 -8.21 -2.43
CA GLY A 502 20.11 -7.69 -3.79
C GLY A 502 20.41 -8.70 -4.90
N LEU A 503 20.05 -8.33 -6.14
CA LEU A 503 20.10 -9.21 -7.30
C LEU A 503 21.51 -9.75 -7.61
N ILE A 504 22.54 -8.89 -7.50
CA ILE A 504 23.93 -9.28 -7.77
C ILE A 504 24.42 -10.30 -6.74
N ALA A 505 24.13 -10.09 -5.46
CA ALA A 505 24.51 -11.02 -4.40
C ALA A 505 23.79 -12.38 -4.54
N ASP A 506 22.52 -12.37 -4.94
CA ASP A 506 21.76 -13.60 -5.22
C ASP A 506 22.33 -14.35 -6.43
N MET A 507 22.63 -13.64 -7.52
CA MET A 507 23.31 -14.21 -8.69
C MET A 507 24.64 -14.87 -8.31
N GLN A 508 25.51 -14.18 -7.55
CA GLN A 508 26.79 -14.74 -7.12
C GLN A 508 26.63 -15.99 -6.24
N LYS A 509 25.60 -16.04 -5.38
CA LYS A 509 25.30 -17.21 -4.53
C LYS A 509 24.80 -18.41 -5.34
N ARG A 510 23.86 -18.20 -6.25
CA ARG A 510 23.23 -19.28 -7.04
C ARG A 510 24.18 -19.89 -8.05
N VAL A 511 24.97 -19.04 -8.72
CA VAL A 511 25.83 -19.46 -9.82
C VAL A 511 27.21 -19.89 -9.31
N GLY A 512 27.67 -19.31 -8.19
CA GLY A 512 29.06 -19.41 -7.74
C GLY A 512 29.60 -20.81 -7.41
N ALA A 513 28.73 -21.81 -7.20
CA ALA A 513 29.11 -23.21 -6.99
C ALA A 513 29.09 -24.05 -8.29
N SER A 514 28.44 -23.54 -9.34
CA SER A 514 28.09 -24.31 -10.53
C SER A 514 28.87 -23.88 -11.79
N ILE A 515 29.66 -22.81 -11.72
CA ILE A 515 30.49 -22.32 -12.83
C ILE A 515 31.98 -22.54 -12.59
N SER A 516 32.77 -22.55 -13.68
CA SER A 516 34.23 -22.69 -13.61
C SER A 516 34.87 -21.50 -12.86
N PRO A 517 36.05 -21.68 -12.23
CA PRO A 517 36.77 -20.59 -11.57
C PRO A 517 37.09 -19.41 -12.52
N GLU A 518 37.35 -19.70 -13.79
CA GLU A 518 37.63 -18.70 -14.83
C GLU A 518 36.37 -17.88 -15.18
N ALA A 519 35.23 -18.55 -15.35
CA ALA A 519 33.95 -17.90 -15.57
C ALA A 519 33.55 -17.03 -14.36
N LYS A 520 33.76 -17.56 -13.15
CA LYS A 520 33.54 -16.84 -11.91
C LYS A 520 34.39 -15.58 -11.82
N SER A 521 35.69 -15.68 -12.13
CA SER A 521 36.58 -14.54 -12.15
C SER A 521 36.14 -13.46 -13.15
N LYS A 522 35.60 -13.84 -14.32
CA LYS A 522 35.06 -12.88 -15.30
C LYS A 522 33.83 -12.15 -14.77
N LEU A 523 32.88 -12.87 -14.18
CA LEU A 523 31.68 -12.28 -13.57
C LEU A 523 32.06 -11.35 -12.40
N ASP A 524 32.96 -11.80 -11.52
CA ASP A 524 33.44 -11.00 -10.40
C ASP A 524 34.15 -9.72 -10.86
N THR A 525 34.84 -9.75 -12.00
CA THR A 525 35.46 -8.54 -12.59
C THR A 525 34.39 -7.52 -12.99
N VAL A 526 33.29 -7.96 -13.60
CA VAL A 526 32.18 -7.07 -13.98
C VAL A 526 31.48 -6.53 -12.73
N VAL A 527 31.17 -7.39 -11.76
CA VAL A 527 30.54 -7.00 -10.48
C VAL A 527 31.38 -5.97 -9.73
N ASN A 528 32.70 -6.18 -9.64
CA ASN A 528 33.59 -5.23 -8.98
C ASN A 528 33.66 -3.88 -9.73
N GLY A 529 33.62 -3.91 -11.07
CA GLY A 529 33.48 -2.71 -11.89
C GLY A 529 32.19 -1.96 -11.57
N MET A 530 31.05 -2.65 -11.57
CA MET A 530 29.74 -2.05 -11.25
C MET A 530 29.72 -1.44 -9.84
N ARG A 531 30.26 -2.12 -8.84
CA ARG A 531 30.35 -1.59 -7.46
C ARG A 531 31.17 -0.32 -7.38
N LYS A 532 32.26 -0.24 -8.15
CA LYS A 532 33.09 0.96 -8.25
C LYS A 532 32.34 2.12 -8.90
N GLU A 533 31.64 1.86 -10.01
CA GLU A 533 30.79 2.86 -10.67
C GLU A 533 29.66 3.33 -9.74
N ALA A 534 29.02 2.42 -9.00
CA ALA A 534 27.98 2.76 -8.04
C ALA A 534 28.50 3.62 -6.87
N GLN A 535 29.73 3.38 -6.40
CA GLN A 535 30.36 4.22 -5.38
C GLN A 535 30.62 5.64 -5.91
N TYR A 536 31.13 5.79 -7.14
CA TYR A 536 31.27 7.11 -7.75
C TYR A 536 29.93 7.78 -8.01
N ALA A 537 28.93 7.03 -8.47
CA ALA A 537 27.58 7.53 -8.69
C ALA A 537 26.98 8.07 -7.39
N ALA A 538 27.22 7.43 -6.23
CA ALA A 538 26.71 7.91 -4.94
C ALA A 538 27.28 9.31 -4.58
N GLU A 539 28.59 9.52 -4.79
CA GLU A 539 29.22 10.83 -4.57
C GLU A 539 28.67 11.89 -5.55
N ARG A 540 28.48 11.52 -6.83
CA ARG A 540 27.90 12.42 -7.85
C ARG A 540 26.41 12.70 -7.65
N LEU A 541 25.69 11.77 -7.04
CA LEU A 541 24.29 11.93 -6.68
C LEU A 541 24.13 13.00 -5.60
N ASP A 542 25.00 12.99 -4.59
CA ASP A 542 25.08 14.05 -3.58
C ASP A 542 25.33 15.41 -4.22
N GLU A 543 26.34 15.50 -5.09
CA GLU A 543 26.69 16.72 -5.82
C GLU A 543 25.50 17.24 -6.65
N PHE A 544 24.87 16.38 -7.46
CA PHE A 544 23.73 16.74 -8.30
C PHE A 544 22.56 17.30 -7.49
N PHE A 545 22.13 16.64 -6.42
CA PHE A 545 21.01 17.13 -5.60
C PHE A 545 21.37 18.37 -4.78
N MET A 546 22.63 18.55 -4.40
CA MET A 546 23.10 19.81 -3.79
C MET A 546 23.03 20.96 -4.79
N THR A 547 23.53 20.78 -6.02
CA THR A 547 23.45 21.78 -7.10
C THR A 547 22.01 22.10 -7.45
N LEU A 548 21.16 21.09 -7.59
CA LEU A 548 19.71 21.25 -7.80
C LEU A 548 19.06 22.08 -6.68
N SER A 549 19.39 21.77 -5.42
CA SER A 549 18.87 22.51 -4.26
C SER A 549 19.33 23.96 -4.24
N TYR A 550 20.59 24.22 -4.57
CA TYR A 550 21.13 25.57 -4.64
C TYR A 550 20.46 26.38 -5.76
N PHE A 551 20.35 25.81 -6.96
CA PHE A 551 19.76 26.46 -8.13
C PHE A 551 18.29 26.88 -7.90
N PHE A 552 17.52 26.09 -7.15
CA PHE A 552 16.14 26.42 -6.81
C PHE A 552 15.97 27.18 -5.49
N ALA A 553 17.04 27.42 -4.71
CA ALA A 553 16.98 27.99 -3.36
C ALA A 553 16.25 29.35 -3.31
N ASP A 554 16.54 30.24 -4.27
CA ASP A 554 15.99 31.60 -4.32
C ASP A 554 14.55 31.66 -4.83
N LYS A 555 14.05 30.55 -5.40
CA LYS A 555 12.69 30.43 -5.91
C LYS A 555 11.72 29.86 -4.87
N ILE A 556 12.21 29.51 -3.67
CA ILE A 556 11.44 28.86 -2.61
C ILE A 556 11.02 29.87 -1.54
N ASN A 557 9.72 29.95 -1.27
CA ASN A 557 9.20 30.61 -0.08
C ASN A 557 9.39 29.72 1.15
N ARG A 558 10.49 29.91 1.91
CA ARG A 558 10.81 29.11 3.10
C ARG A 558 9.77 29.16 4.23
N ARG A 559 8.77 30.06 4.16
CA ARG A 559 7.67 30.15 5.13
C ARG A 559 6.45 29.29 4.78
N SER A 560 6.40 28.72 3.57
CA SER A 560 5.29 27.86 3.16
C SER A 560 5.29 26.55 3.94
N GLN A 561 4.14 26.16 4.47
CA GLN A 561 3.92 24.83 5.04
C GLN A 561 3.60 23.76 3.98
N PHE A 562 3.45 24.16 2.71
CA PHE A 562 3.10 23.29 1.58
C PHE A 562 4.29 23.11 0.61
N SER A 563 4.29 21.99 -0.12
CA SER A 563 5.25 21.71 -1.20
C SER A 563 5.14 22.76 -2.31
N GLN A 564 6.27 23.18 -2.84
CA GLN A 564 6.35 24.16 -3.92
C GLN A 564 6.73 23.49 -5.21
N GLN A 565 5.91 23.69 -6.25
CA GLN A 565 6.14 23.15 -7.58
C GLN A 565 6.73 24.23 -8.49
N ILE A 566 7.86 23.97 -9.12
CA ILE A 566 8.54 24.90 -10.01
C ILE A 566 8.73 24.24 -11.37
N ARG A 567 8.11 24.81 -12.42
CA ARG A 567 8.27 24.31 -13.79
C ARG A 567 9.67 24.60 -14.34
N ILE A 568 10.28 23.62 -15.01
CA ILE A 568 11.56 23.76 -15.71
C ILE A 568 11.26 24.23 -17.15
N THR A 569 11.09 25.53 -17.32
CA THR A 569 10.79 26.15 -18.63
C THR A 569 12.08 26.48 -19.40
N PRO A 570 12.01 26.81 -20.70
CA PRO A 570 13.17 27.33 -21.44
C PRO A 570 13.85 28.52 -20.75
N ALA A 571 13.06 29.41 -20.13
CA ALA A 571 13.59 30.55 -19.37
C ALA A 571 14.34 30.14 -18.09
N VAL A 572 13.98 29.01 -17.47
CA VAL A 572 14.74 28.46 -16.34
C VAL A 572 16.07 27.87 -16.82
N ARG A 573 16.07 27.17 -17.97
CA ARG A 573 17.28 26.57 -18.55
C ARG A 573 18.29 27.59 -19.05
N SER A 574 17.84 28.78 -19.46
CA SER A 574 18.75 29.86 -19.90
C SER A 574 19.37 30.68 -18.77
N GLN A 575 19.19 30.29 -17.50
CA GLN A 575 19.78 31.00 -16.36
C GLN A 575 21.28 30.68 -16.25
N PRO A 576 22.14 31.64 -15.83
CA PRO A 576 23.60 31.44 -15.82
C PRO A 576 24.08 30.24 -15.01
N ASP A 577 23.42 29.95 -13.89
CA ASP A 577 23.80 28.86 -12.98
C ASP A 577 23.27 27.48 -13.44
N TYR A 578 22.53 27.42 -14.56
CA TYR A 578 21.97 26.16 -15.07
C TYR A 578 23.06 25.23 -15.64
N ASP A 579 24.14 25.78 -16.19
CA ASP A 579 25.27 25.01 -16.74
C ASP A 579 25.92 24.11 -15.67
N GLU A 580 25.92 24.53 -14.40
CA GLU A 580 26.43 23.71 -13.28
C GLU A 580 25.52 22.50 -13.01
N LEU A 581 24.20 22.68 -13.18
CA LEU A 581 23.23 21.59 -13.06
C LEU A 581 23.39 20.59 -14.20
N GLU A 582 23.58 21.07 -15.43
CA GLU A 582 23.84 20.22 -16.60
C GLU A 582 25.14 19.40 -16.42
N LEU A 583 26.21 20.04 -15.96
CA LEU A 583 27.50 19.38 -15.74
C LEU A 583 27.43 18.32 -14.62
N SER A 584 26.77 18.64 -13.50
CA SER A 584 26.62 17.69 -12.39
C SER A 584 25.75 16.48 -12.79
N TRP A 585 24.69 16.70 -13.58
CA TRP A 585 23.90 15.62 -14.15
C TRP A 585 24.68 14.77 -15.16
N ASP A 586 25.40 15.37 -16.11
CA ASP A 586 26.20 14.64 -17.11
C ASP A 586 27.24 13.71 -16.45
N ASN A 587 27.86 14.16 -15.35
CA ASN A 587 28.77 13.32 -14.56
C ASN A 587 28.05 12.12 -13.92
N LEU A 588 26.90 12.33 -13.28
CA LEU A 588 26.11 11.25 -12.69
C LEU A 588 25.58 10.28 -13.77
N SER A 589 25.04 10.82 -14.87
CA SER A 589 24.48 10.07 -16.01
C SER A 589 25.50 9.08 -16.59
N LYS A 590 26.77 9.49 -16.72
CA LYS A 590 27.88 8.59 -17.16
C LYS A 590 28.08 7.39 -16.23
N ASN A 591 28.05 7.59 -14.91
CA ASN A 591 28.21 6.48 -13.97
C ASN A 591 26.98 5.57 -13.98
N LEU A 592 25.76 6.13 -14.04
CA LEU A 592 24.52 5.34 -14.15
C LEU A 592 24.52 4.47 -15.42
N HIS A 593 24.95 5.03 -16.55
CA HIS A 593 25.10 4.28 -17.79
C HIS A 593 26.13 3.14 -17.66
N GLY A 594 27.28 3.39 -17.00
CA GLY A 594 28.28 2.36 -16.72
C GLY A 594 27.73 1.18 -15.89
N ILE A 595 26.81 1.45 -14.97
CA ILE A 595 26.10 0.42 -14.18
C ILE A 595 25.11 -0.35 -15.06
N ALA A 596 24.30 0.33 -15.88
CA ALA A 596 23.36 -0.29 -16.81
C ALA A 596 24.08 -1.23 -17.80
N ASP A 597 25.21 -0.79 -18.34
CA ASP A 597 26.12 -1.59 -19.17
C ASP A 597 26.65 -2.82 -18.42
N GLY A 598 26.93 -2.68 -17.13
CA GLY A 598 27.34 -3.77 -16.26
C GLY A 598 26.26 -4.86 -16.16
N PHE A 599 25.00 -4.47 -15.94
CA PHE A 599 23.87 -5.40 -15.97
C PHE A 599 23.75 -6.12 -17.31
N HIS A 600 23.91 -5.40 -18.42
CA HIS A 600 23.90 -6.00 -19.76
C HIS A 600 25.03 -7.04 -19.91
N LYS A 601 26.27 -6.69 -19.51
CA LYS A 601 27.43 -7.61 -19.54
C LYS A 601 27.22 -8.86 -18.67
N LEU A 602 26.65 -8.70 -17.47
CA LEU A 602 26.34 -9.83 -16.59
C LEU A 602 25.26 -10.74 -17.18
N SER A 603 24.16 -10.17 -17.70
CA SER A 603 23.09 -10.96 -18.30
C SER A 603 23.57 -11.76 -19.50
N LYS A 604 24.34 -11.14 -20.40
CA LYS A 604 24.96 -11.79 -21.56
C LYS A 604 25.95 -12.87 -21.12
N GLY A 605 26.87 -12.53 -20.23
CA GLY A 605 27.87 -13.47 -19.74
C GLY A 605 27.26 -14.69 -19.07
N LEU A 606 26.20 -14.49 -18.28
CA LEU A 606 25.50 -15.58 -17.61
C LEU A 606 24.71 -16.46 -18.60
N GLY A 607 24.04 -15.85 -19.59
CA GLY A 607 23.33 -16.57 -20.64
C GLY A 607 24.24 -17.41 -21.56
N GLU A 608 25.51 -17.02 -21.74
CA GLU A 608 26.49 -17.80 -22.51
C GLU A 608 27.11 -18.97 -21.73
N LEU A 609 27.03 -18.95 -20.40
CA LEU A 609 27.78 -19.86 -19.53
C LEU A 609 27.00 -21.12 -19.12
N VAL A 610 25.68 -21.18 -19.34
CA VAL A 610 24.85 -22.12 -18.60
C VAL A 610 23.56 -22.52 -19.33
N ASP A 611 23.52 -23.77 -19.81
CA ASP A 611 22.27 -24.44 -20.25
C ASP A 611 21.60 -25.29 -19.14
N ASP A 612 22.32 -25.63 -18.05
CA ASP A 612 21.91 -26.68 -17.09
C ASP A 612 21.74 -26.25 -15.61
N ILE A 613 21.80 -24.95 -15.27
CA ILE A 613 21.53 -24.50 -13.88
C ILE A 613 20.08 -24.04 -13.75
N GLU A 614 19.37 -24.70 -12.85
CA GLU A 614 18.01 -24.36 -12.46
C GLU A 614 17.90 -22.89 -12.00
N GLY A 615 17.00 -22.13 -12.65
CA GLY A 615 16.71 -20.73 -12.31
C GLY A 615 17.67 -19.68 -12.87
N VAL A 616 18.64 -20.04 -13.73
CA VAL A 616 19.56 -19.06 -14.35
C VAL A 616 18.87 -18.19 -15.39
N GLU A 617 17.96 -18.72 -16.21
CA GLU A 617 17.17 -17.92 -17.16
C GLU A 617 16.43 -16.77 -16.44
N GLU A 618 15.92 -17.05 -15.24
CA GLU A 618 15.25 -16.07 -14.39
C GLU A 618 16.20 -14.94 -13.96
N LEU A 619 17.44 -15.29 -13.59
CA LEU A 619 18.46 -14.31 -13.23
C LEU A 619 18.85 -13.46 -14.44
N VAL A 620 19.00 -14.07 -15.62
CA VAL A 620 19.31 -13.34 -16.87
C VAL A 620 18.23 -12.31 -17.17
N LEU A 621 16.95 -12.70 -17.10
CA LEU A 621 15.82 -11.79 -17.31
C LEU A 621 15.77 -10.67 -16.24
N SER A 622 16.06 -10.99 -14.98
CA SER A 622 16.15 -9.98 -13.91
C SER A 622 17.23 -8.95 -14.20
N LEU A 623 18.43 -9.39 -14.58
CA LEU A 623 19.57 -8.53 -14.86
C LEU A 623 19.28 -7.63 -16.07
N MET A 624 18.71 -8.19 -17.15
CA MET A 624 18.31 -7.42 -18.33
C MET A 624 17.29 -6.34 -17.98
N SER A 625 16.26 -6.69 -17.20
CA SER A 625 15.22 -5.74 -16.84
C SER A 625 15.73 -4.61 -15.95
N ASN A 626 16.62 -4.91 -14.99
CA ASN A 626 17.22 -3.89 -14.14
C ASN A 626 18.12 -2.94 -14.94
N GLY A 627 18.94 -3.49 -15.85
CA GLY A 627 19.74 -2.67 -16.77
C GLY A 627 18.89 -1.74 -17.63
N ARG A 628 17.81 -2.26 -18.22
CA ARG A 628 16.87 -1.46 -19.02
C ARG A 628 16.17 -0.38 -18.19
N SER A 629 15.66 -0.72 -17.01
CA SER A 629 14.95 0.23 -16.14
C SER A 629 15.86 1.38 -15.67
N LEU A 630 17.14 1.09 -15.41
CA LEU A 630 18.12 2.11 -15.07
C LEU A 630 18.41 3.03 -16.26
N GLU A 631 18.54 2.47 -17.47
CA GLU A 631 18.74 3.26 -18.68
C GLU A 631 17.52 4.14 -19.02
N GLU A 632 16.29 3.63 -18.85
CA GLU A 632 15.05 4.41 -18.99
C GLU A 632 14.98 5.55 -17.97
N THR A 633 15.36 5.29 -16.71
CA THR A 633 15.45 6.31 -15.66
C THR A 633 16.45 7.40 -16.02
N ARG A 634 17.63 7.00 -16.51
CA ARG A 634 18.68 7.91 -16.97
C ARG A 634 18.19 8.76 -18.14
N ALA A 635 17.55 8.16 -19.15
CA ALA A 635 17.01 8.87 -20.31
C ALA A 635 15.91 9.89 -19.92
N ASN A 636 15.01 9.53 -19.00
CA ASN A 636 13.98 10.46 -18.51
C ASN A 636 14.59 11.67 -17.78
N LEU A 637 15.65 11.46 -17.00
CA LEU A 637 16.39 12.54 -16.34
C LEU A 637 17.21 13.37 -17.34
N ASP A 638 17.82 12.75 -18.36
CA ASP A 638 18.45 13.46 -19.49
C ASP A 638 17.45 14.40 -20.17
N HIS A 639 16.23 13.94 -20.47
CA HIS A 639 15.19 14.81 -21.04
C HIS A 639 14.75 15.91 -20.08
N THR A 640 14.75 15.63 -18.78
CA THR A 640 14.35 16.60 -17.74
C THR A 640 15.41 17.69 -17.57
N ILE A 641 16.70 17.40 -17.72
CA ILE A 641 17.78 18.35 -17.44
C ILE A 641 18.42 18.93 -18.72
N LEU A 642 18.66 18.11 -19.74
CA LEU A 642 19.44 18.47 -20.93
C LEU A 642 18.56 18.66 -22.16
N GLU A 643 17.74 17.66 -22.50
CA GLU A 643 17.09 17.56 -23.82
C GLU A 643 15.55 17.47 -23.72
N PRO A 644 14.84 18.56 -23.41
CA PRO A 644 13.39 18.53 -23.20
C PRO A 644 12.64 18.18 -24.49
N GLN A 645 11.64 17.32 -24.36
CA GLN A 645 10.70 16.98 -25.44
C GLN A 645 9.56 18.00 -25.50
N ALA A 646 9.06 18.28 -26.72
CA ALA A 646 8.10 19.36 -26.96
C ALA A 646 6.67 19.05 -26.45
N ASP A 647 6.33 17.77 -26.35
CA ASP A 647 5.06 17.21 -25.90
C ASP A 647 5.05 16.85 -24.42
N MET A 648 6.11 17.19 -23.68
CA MET A 648 6.28 16.89 -22.25
C MET A 648 6.39 18.17 -21.43
N ILE A 649 5.94 18.08 -20.18
CA ILE A 649 6.14 19.09 -19.13
C ILE A 649 7.10 18.56 -18.06
N TYR A 650 7.95 19.45 -17.55
CA TYR A 650 8.97 19.13 -16.55
C TYR A 650 8.84 20.08 -15.37
N TRP A 651 8.91 19.55 -14.14
CA TRP A 651 8.89 20.37 -12.92
C TRP A 651 9.69 19.73 -11.79
N VAL A 652 10.06 20.54 -10.80
CA VAL A 652 10.57 20.08 -9.51
C VAL A 652 9.52 20.33 -8.43
N ASP A 653 9.34 19.36 -7.55
CA ASP A 653 8.64 19.55 -6.29
C ASP A 653 9.65 19.67 -5.16
N ILE A 654 9.48 20.71 -4.34
CA ILE A 654 10.37 21.00 -3.21
C ILE A 654 9.56 21.07 -1.92
N PHE A 655 9.94 20.25 -0.95
CA PHE A 655 9.33 20.25 0.37
C PHE A 655 10.40 20.11 1.46
N LYS A 656 10.61 21.18 2.23
CA LYS A 656 11.75 21.31 3.16
C LYS A 656 13.05 21.09 2.37
N ASP A 657 13.88 20.14 2.77
CA ASP A 657 15.16 19.82 2.11
C ASP A 657 15.03 18.67 1.08
N ARG A 658 13.80 18.27 0.73
CA ARG A 658 13.55 17.20 -0.25
C ARG A 658 13.16 17.80 -1.60
N ILE A 659 13.84 17.34 -2.64
CA ILE A 659 13.55 17.69 -4.03
C ILE A 659 13.25 16.43 -4.82
N SER A 660 12.21 16.48 -5.64
CA SER A 660 11.92 15.45 -6.64
C SER A 660 11.70 16.07 -8.02
N LEU A 661 12.26 15.44 -9.03
CA LEU A 661 12.13 15.77 -10.45
C LEU A 661 10.97 15.00 -11.05
N HIS A 662 10.19 15.66 -11.90
CA HIS A 662 9.03 15.08 -12.55
C HIS A 662 8.96 15.43 -14.03
N ALA A 663 8.42 14.50 -14.82
CA ALA A 663 8.07 14.69 -16.21
C ALA A 663 6.70 14.05 -16.51
N ALA A 664 5.85 14.68 -17.33
CA ALA A 664 4.57 14.10 -17.76
C ALA A 664 4.16 14.65 -19.14
N PRO A 665 3.29 13.96 -19.90
CA PRO A 665 2.76 14.48 -21.15
C PRO A 665 2.00 15.79 -20.96
N LEU A 666 2.19 16.74 -21.87
CA LEU A 666 1.51 18.05 -21.85
C LEU A 666 0.01 17.91 -22.17
N HIS A 667 -0.33 17.00 -23.08
CA HIS A 667 -1.71 16.75 -23.52
C HIS A 667 -1.98 15.25 -23.50
N VAL A 668 -2.98 14.83 -22.71
CA VAL A 668 -3.41 13.42 -22.62
C VAL A 668 -4.62 13.09 -23.48
N GLY A 669 -5.37 14.11 -23.93
CA GLY A 669 -6.58 13.98 -24.74
C GLY A 669 -6.42 13.08 -25.98
N PRO A 670 -5.40 13.28 -26.85
CA PRO A 670 -5.20 12.43 -28.02
C PRO A 670 -5.02 10.94 -27.69
N LEU A 671 -4.36 10.63 -26.57
CA LEU A 671 -4.16 9.24 -26.14
C LEU A 671 -5.47 8.61 -25.66
N VAL A 672 -6.29 9.38 -24.94
CA VAL A 672 -7.63 8.96 -24.50
C VAL A 672 -8.56 8.76 -25.70
N GLU A 673 -8.54 9.68 -26.66
CA GLU A 673 -9.29 9.59 -27.91
C GLU A 673 -8.95 8.32 -28.70
N GLU A 674 -7.66 8.07 -28.95
CA GLU A 674 -7.23 6.92 -29.73
C GLU A 674 -7.50 5.59 -29.01
N HIS A 675 -7.17 5.49 -27.73
CA HIS A 675 -7.11 4.20 -27.04
C HIS A 675 -8.31 3.88 -26.14
N ILE A 676 -9.15 4.88 -25.83
CA ILE A 676 -10.37 4.67 -25.05
C ILE A 676 -11.60 4.84 -25.95
N PHE A 677 -11.82 6.02 -26.55
CA PHE A 677 -13.02 6.23 -27.36
C PHE A 677 -12.93 5.51 -28.72
N GLY A 678 -11.81 5.65 -29.44
CA GLY A 678 -11.62 5.02 -30.75
C GLY A 678 -11.47 3.50 -30.71
N ALA A 679 -11.13 2.93 -29.54
CA ALA A 679 -10.86 1.50 -29.39
C ALA A 679 -12.01 0.70 -28.74
N LYS A 680 -13.07 1.38 -28.25
CA LYS A 680 -14.18 0.76 -27.53
C LYS A 680 -15.49 1.04 -28.26
N GLU A 681 -16.46 0.14 -28.11
CA GLU A 681 -17.79 0.29 -28.70
C GLU A 681 -18.64 1.19 -27.80
N THR A 682 -18.70 0.88 -26.51
CA THR A 682 -19.44 1.66 -25.51
C THR A 682 -18.50 2.18 -24.44
N VAL A 683 -18.52 3.49 -24.18
CA VAL A 683 -17.78 4.12 -23.06
C VAL A 683 -18.72 4.99 -22.27
N ILE A 684 -18.95 4.65 -21.00
CA ILE A 684 -19.79 5.42 -20.08
C ILE A 684 -18.89 6.08 -19.03
N LEU A 685 -18.85 7.40 -19.02
CA LEU A 685 -18.16 8.20 -18.02
C LEU A 685 -19.19 8.73 -17.03
N THR A 686 -18.97 8.53 -15.73
CA THR A 686 -19.87 9.01 -14.68
C THR A 686 -19.09 9.61 -13.52
N SER A 687 -19.63 10.66 -12.91
CA SER A 687 -19.04 11.32 -11.74
C SER A 687 -20.08 12.22 -11.04
N ALA A 688 -19.83 12.54 -9.77
CA ALA A 688 -20.62 13.53 -9.03
C ALA A 688 -20.51 14.95 -9.61
N THR A 689 -19.37 15.27 -10.20
CA THR A 689 -19.03 16.60 -10.72
C THR A 689 -18.25 16.46 -12.01
N MET A 690 -18.81 16.91 -13.13
CA MET A 690 -18.14 16.95 -14.44
C MET A 690 -18.38 18.26 -15.18
N ARG A 691 -19.45 18.98 -14.83
CA ARG A 691 -19.78 20.27 -15.43
C ARG A 691 -19.06 21.40 -14.70
N THR A 692 -18.56 22.35 -15.48
CA THR A 692 -17.92 23.57 -14.98
C THR A 692 -18.68 24.79 -15.46
N ALA A 693 -18.82 25.80 -14.60
CA ALA A 693 -19.29 27.11 -15.05
C ALA A 693 -18.26 27.73 -15.99
N GLY A 694 -18.72 28.30 -17.11
CA GLY A 694 -17.85 28.98 -18.06
C GLY A 694 -17.23 30.28 -17.50
N PRO A 695 -16.42 30.99 -18.30
CA PRO A 695 -15.84 32.29 -17.93
C PRO A 695 -16.89 33.34 -17.57
N ASP A 696 -18.10 33.22 -18.13
CA ASP A 696 -19.27 33.98 -17.72
C ASP A 696 -20.05 33.19 -16.67
N ALA A 697 -19.97 33.63 -15.41
CA ALA A 697 -20.65 33.01 -14.27
C ALA A 697 -22.19 33.00 -14.38
N ARG A 698 -22.75 33.57 -15.46
CA ARG A 698 -24.19 33.54 -15.77
C ARG A 698 -24.60 32.38 -16.66
N GLU A 699 -23.65 31.71 -17.32
CA GLU A 699 -23.94 30.52 -18.13
C GLU A 699 -24.11 29.28 -17.25
N GLU A 700 -25.04 28.40 -17.63
CA GLU A 700 -25.21 27.11 -16.95
C GLU A 700 -23.96 26.26 -17.12
N ALA A 701 -23.56 25.58 -16.04
CA ALA A 701 -22.43 24.67 -16.06
C ALA A 701 -22.64 23.58 -17.13
N ASN A 702 -21.60 23.31 -17.91
CA ASN A 702 -21.63 22.36 -19.02
C ASN A 702 -20.36 21.47 -19.03
N PHE A 703 -20.35 20.45 -19.90
CA PHE A 703 -19.27 19.47 -20.00
C PHE A 703 -18.07 19.93 -20.85
N THR A 704 -18.04 21.17 -21.34
CA THR A 704 -17.01 21.64 -22.30
C THR A 704 -15.60 21.44 -21.76
N TYR A 705 -15.34 21.76 -20.50
CA TYR A 705 -14.01 21.60 -19.91
C TYR A 705 -13.51 20.15 -19.97
N ILE A 706 -14.30 19.18 -19.49
CA ILE A 706 -13.88 17.78 -19.48
C ILE A 706 -13.83 17.20 -20.90
N ARG A 707 -14.68 17.67 -21.82
CA ARG A 707 -14.62 17.30 -23.25
C ARG A 707 -13.32 17.71 -23.89
N ASP A 708 -12.91 18.96 -23.70
CA ASP A 708 -11.66 19.47 -24.26
C ASP A 708 -10.44 18.73 -23.70
N ARG A 709 -10.46 18.37 -22.41
CA ARG A 709 -9.33 17.69 -21.75
C ARG A 709 -9.17 16.24 -22.18
N LEU A 710 -10.27 15.54 -22.39
CA LEU A 710 -10.30 14.13 -22.79
C LEU A 710 -10.43 13.93 -24.31
N HIS A 711 -10.57 15.00 -25.10
CA HIS A 711 -10.93 14.94 -26.52
C HIS A 711 -12.24 14.18 -26.78
N ALA A 712 -13.21 14.31 -25.86
CA ALA A 712 -14.49 13.61 -25.90
C ALA A 712 -15.54 14.41 -26.72
N PHE A 713 -15.19 14.85 -27.93
CA PHE A 713 -16.02 15.77 -28.72
C PHE A 713 -17.32 15.14 -29.25
N ASP A 714 -17.28 13.85 -29.59
CA ASP A 714 -18.42 13.09 -30.15
C ASP A 714 -19.16 12.25 -29.08
N VAL A 715 -19.00 12.59 -27.80
CA VAL A 715 -19.58 11.86 -26.67
C VAL A 715 -20.89 12.53 -26.23
N ASP A 716 -21.99 11.77 -26.15
CA ASP A 716 -23.27 12.25 -25.66
C ASP A 716 -23.18 12.64 -24.18
N ASP A 717 -23.99 13.59 -23.72
CA ASP A 717 -23.99 14.00 -22.31
C ASP A 717 -25.38 14.11 -21.69
N MET A 718 -25.45 13.88 -20.38
CA MET A 718 -26.63 14.16 -19.57
C MET A 718 -26.24 14.54 -18.13
N ALA A 719 -26.98 15.47 -17.53
CA ALA A 719 -26.91 15.72 -16.10
C ALA A 719 -28.25 15.39 -15.44
N VAL A 720 -28.26 14.41 -14.53
CA VAL A 720 -29.50 13.97 -13.86
C VAL A 720 -29.87 14.80 -12.63
N GLY A 721 -29.11 15.85 -12.31
CA GLY A 721 -29.35 16.70 -11.14
C GLY A 721 -29.03 16.00 -9.81
N SER A 722 -29.41 16.63 -8.69
CA SER A 722 -29.23 16.07 -7.34
C SER A 722 -30.58 15.66 -6.75
N PRO A 723 -30.66 14.51 -6.06
CA PRO A 723 -31.86 14.14 -5.31
C PRO A 723 -32.03 14.99 -4.04
N PHE A 724 -30.99 15.73 -3.61
CA PHE A 724 -31.03 16.55 -2.41
C PHE A 724 -31.76 17.88 -2.65
N ASP A 725 -32.74 18.18 -1.81
CA ASP A 725 -33.40 19.48 -1.75
C ASP A 725 -32.51 20.52 -1.05
N TYR A 726 -31.45 20.97 -1.73
CA TYR A 726 -30.53 21.97 -1.19
C TYR A 726 -31.24 23.27 -0.77
N LYS A 727 -32.31 23.65 -1.49
CA LYS A 727 -33.04 24.89 -1.23
C LYS A 727 -33.66 24.91 0.16
N ASN A 728 -34.21 23.77 0.60
CA ASN A 728 -34.88 23.68 1.90
C ASN A 728 -34.00 23.06 3.00
N ASN A 729 -32.96 22.29 2.64
CA ASN A 729 -32.15 21.52 3.59
C ASN A 729 -30.69 21.99 3.71
N THR A 730 -30.31 23.13 3.11
CA THR A 730 -28.93 23.66 3.21
C THR A 730 -28.91 25.08 3.75
N LEU A 731 -28.02 25.35 4.70
CA LEU A 731 -27.63 26.68 5.15
C LEU A 731 -26.33 27.08 4.45
N LEU A 732 -26.37 28.14 3.65
CA LEU A 732 -25.18 28.73 3.04
C LEU A 732 -24.62 29.82 3.95
N TYR A 733 -23.43 29.62 4.50
CA TYR A 733 -22.68 30.64 5.23
C TYR A 733 -21.64 31.26 4.29
N LEU A 734 -21.75 32.55 4.04
CA LEU A 734 -20.75 33.31 3.28
C LEU A 734 -19.98 34.20 4.26
N VAL A 735 -18.73 33.85 4.54
CA VAL A 735 -17.87 34.64 5.44
C VAL A 735 -17.34 35.83 4.63
N SER A 736 -17.83 37.03 4.94
CA SER A 736 -17.49 38.27 4.21
C SER A 736 -16.38 39.09 4.87
N ASP A 737 -15.94 38.68 6.05
CA ASP A 737 -15.00 39.38 6.93
C ASP A 737 -13.67 38.62 7.11
N MET A 738 -13.44 37.57 6.32
CA MET A 738 -12.16 36.87 6.31
C MET A 738 -11.10 37.75 5.63
N PRO A 739 -9.98 38.06 6.32
CA PRO A 739 -8.89 38.80 5.69
C PRO A 739 -8.32 38.03 4.49
N GLU A 740 -7.72 38.72 3.53
CA GLU A 740 -7.04 38.05 2.41
C GLU A 740 -5.83 37.24 2.92
N PRO A 741 -5.40 36.15 2.23
CA PRO A 741 -4.29 35.30 2.68
C PRO A 741 -2.95 36.01 2.94
N ASN A 742 -2.79 37.22 2.40
CA ASN A 742 -1.62 38.08 2.56
C ASN A 742 -1.81 39.20 3.59
N GLN A 743 -2.95 39.27 4.29
CA GLN A 743 -3.24 40.28 5.30
C GLN A 743 -3.02 39.77 6.74
N PRO A 744 -2.62 40.65 7.68
CA PRO A 744 -2.52 40.29 9.09
C PRO A 744 -3.89 39.85 9.65
N GLY A 745 -3.94 38.68 10.27
CA GLY A 745 -5.17 38.12 10.86
C GLY A 745 -5.79 36.95 10.09
N TYR A 746 -5.23 36.54 8.95
CA TYR A 746 -5.58 35.27 8.30
C TYR A 746 -4.97 34.11 9.11
N GLN A 747 -5.83 33.36 9.81
CA GLN A 747 -5.45 32.16 10.59
C GLN A 747 -6.21 30.94 10.10
#